data_AF-A0A6N7YGC1-F1
#
_entry.id   AF-A0A6N7YGC1-F1
#
_cell.length_a   1.000
_cell.length_b   1.000
_cell.length_c   1.000
_cell.angle_alpha   90.00
_cell.angle_beta   90.00
_cell.angle_gamma   90.00
#
_symmetry.space_group_name_H-M   'P 1'
#
loop_
_entity.id
_entity.type
_entity.pdbx_description
1 polymer ?
#
loop_
_entity_poly.entity_id
_entity_poly.type
_entity_poly.pdbx_seq_one_letter_code
_entity_poly.pdbx_strand_id
1 'polypeptide(L)'
;MDYRELFKESNKEVEERFLLTRERIEEIAAGENNGMNEKIQNYFKKTAQLLKKCAEDFVCISSDVWKSRSFEQLKSENALFYQDILPQNYRHSFADPAFAVQELGEEFGRILSFLYTELRSERAFVFEQNLEKITILNELFLEIYCMFEEGDVTYKQIKDTIYWFLYDYADDWAGYRVRELVDPALDFATSIIMDSDLSDLTYLYSYGDYISEVEIETAKFLNSLTEEEISQIAETFTEGYRRGFELKGVDVSKKDTVNIRYPIGFERVIRAAIRQFADMGLKPVIYREALNTLNKRQNLRIGYISTDPNPQYGYDHRFDNAIYLDKRMIDRKLSCMRKAYEEYEQEAAGFAGPACFEVFGEEPFEPVNKPESYHLSERQQILSTEYSSLSNELLNEFINQEERSFTIIAYPVPSIGENFPEIFEEIRKVNTLDNEVYKKIQQNMIDVLDQSEAVHIMGRGRNMTNLTVALCDLKDASKETKFENCLADVNIPVGEVFTSPKLKGTNGLLHVTEVYLNGLYYKDLKITFKDGMIEEYSCANFPDEEDGQKFIKENLLYNRETLPIGECAIGTNTTAYVMAEKYGIMSKLPILIAEKMGPHIAIGDTCYSYCEDVRVYNPDGKEIVAKENECSVLRKEDPKKAYFNCHTDITIPYEELSRITAVTVRVVESEVMHDLAEERVEIPILLDGRFVLEGTLKLNEAFEG
;
A
#
# COMPACT_ATOMS: atom_id res chain seq x y z
N MET A 1 11.80 18.90 15.45
CA MET A 1 13.03 18.81 16.25
C MET A 1 14.14 18.72 15.24
N ASP A 2 15.26 19.40 15.47
CA ASP A 2 16.41 19.20 14.59
C ASP A 2 16.95 17.78 14.81
N TYR A 3 16.92 16.93 13.80
CA TYR A 3 17.38 15.54 13.90
C TYR A 3 18.88 15.46 14.24
N ARG A 4 19.65 16.51 13.96
CA ARG A 4 21.04 16.65 14.43
C ARG A 4 21.14 16.66 15.96
N GLU A 5 20.14 17.20 16.65
CA GLU A 5 20.06 17.16 18.11
C GLU A 5 19.46 15.84 18.61
N LEU A 6 18.48 15.26 17.90
CA LEU A 6 17.90 13.94 18.23
C LEU A 6 18.97 12.85 18.26
N PHE A 7 19.82 12.78 17.24
CA PHE A 7 20.87 11.77 17.11
C PHE A 7 22.24 12.22 17.62
N LYS A 8 22.32 13.34 18.34
CA LYS A 8 23.61 13.94 18.73
C LYS A 8 24.51 12.99 19.52
N GLU A 9 23.97 12.32 20.53
CA GLU A 9 24.76 11.41 21.37
C GLU A 9 25.10 10.12 20.62
N SER A 10 24.15 9.50 19.91
CA SER A 10 24.44 8.28 19.13
C SER A 10 25.43 8.55 17.98
N ASN A 11 25.29 9.69 17.28
CA ASN A 11 26.23 10.10 16.25
C ASN A 11 27.65 10.27 16.80
N LYS A 12 27.78 10.84 18.01
CA LYS A 12 29.08 10.99 18.67
C LYS A 12 29.70 9.65 19.06
N GLU A 13 28.89 8.66 19.45
CA GLU A 13 29.37 7.32 19.79
C GLU A 13 29.96 6.57 18.59
N VAL A 14 29.50 6.86 17.38
CA VAL A 14 29.97 6.22 16.14
C VAL A 14 30.92 7.08 15.30
N GLU A 15 31.17 8.34 15.66
CA GLU A 15 31.91 9.30 14.85
C GLU A 15 33.32 8.80 14.44
N GLU A 16 34.08 8.22 15.38
CA GLU A 16 35.41 7.67 15.08
C GLU A 16 35.34 6.52 14.08
N ARG A 17 34.36 5.61 14.24
CA ARG A 17 34.12 4.49 13.32
C ARG A 17 33.74 5.00 11.94
N PHE A 18 32.86 6.00 11.85
CA PHE A 18 32.49 6.64 10.59
C PHE A 18 33.69 7.25 9.87
N LEU A 19 34.58 7.95 10.59
CA LEU A 19 35.76 8.56 9.98
C LEU A 19 36.71 7.50 9.39
N LEU A 20 36.90 6.38 10.10
CA LEU A 20 37.71 5.26 9.63
C LEU A 20 37.09 4.58 8.40
N THR A 21 35.78 4.33 8.42
CA THR A 21 35.11 3.70 7.27
C THR A 21 35.12 4.62 6.06
N ARG A 22 34.91 5.94 6.24
CA ARG A 22 34.99 6.94 5.19
C ARG A 22 36.37 6.98 4.53
N GLU A 23 37.45 6.99 5.32
CA GLU A 23 38.81 6.98 4.78
C GLU A 23 39.05 5.75 3.90
N ARG A 24 38.67 4.56 4.37
CA ARG A 24 38.82 3.32 3.58
C ARG A 24 37.97 3.33 2.32
N ILE A 25 36.73 3.82 2.38
CA ILE A 25 35.84 3.95 1.22
C ILE A 25 36.42 4.91 0.18
N GLU A 26 37.06 6.00 0.59
CA GLU A 26 37.71 6.95 -0.33
C GLU A 26 38.88 6.30 -1.09
N GLU A 27 39.67 5.44 -0.44
CA GLU A 27 40.73 4.66 -1.08
C GLU A 27 40.17 3.69 -2.13
N ILE A 28 39.11 2.95 -1.79
CA ILE A 28 38.43 2.02 -2.70
C ILE A 28 37.84 2.77 -3.91
N ALA A 29 37.20 3.92 -3.66
CA ALA A 29 36.61 4.76 -4.71
C ALA A 29 37.67 5.33 -5.68
N ALA A 30 38.88 5.60 -5.18
CA ALA A 30 40.03 6.03 -5.99
C ALA A 30 40.59 4.92 -6.89
N GLY A 31 40.23 3.65 -6.63
CA GLY A 31 40.62 2.50 -7.45
C GLY A 31 41.94 1.87 -7.01
N GLU A 32 42.13 1.70 -5.70
CA GLU A 32 43.24 0.91 -5.16
C GLU A 32 43.33 -0.45 -5.85
N ASN A 33 44.55 -0.83 -6.26
CA ASN A 33 44.81 -2.11 -6.91
C ASN A 33 45.30 -3.11 -5.87
N ASN A 34 44.41 -4.02 -5.49
CA ASN A 34 44.66 -5.05 -4.48
C ASN A 34 44.71 -6.47 -5.06
N GLY A 35 44.82 -6.62 -6.38
CA GLY A 35 44.92 -7.92 -7.05
C GLY A 35 43.59 -8.68 -7.17
N MET A 36 42.47 -8.07 -6.78
CA MET A 36 41.13 -8.60 -6.98
C MET A 36 40.78 -8.74 -8.47
N ASN A 37 39.84 -9.64 -8.80
CA ASN A 37 39.27 -9.74 -10.13
C ASN A 37 38.74 -8.37 -10.60
N GLU A 38 39.09 -7.96 -11.83
CA GLU A 38 38.76 -6.63 -12.39
C GLU A 38 37.26 -6.30 -12.33
N LYS A 39 36.38 -7.29 -12.57
CA LYS A 39 34.93 -7.07 -12.54
C LYS A 39 34.40 -6.85 -11.12
N ILE A 40 34.89 -7.64 -10.16
CA ILE A 40 34.56 -7.47 -8.74
C ILE A 40 35.13 -6.15 -8.22
N GLN A 41 36.37 -5.81 -8.58
CA GLN A 41 36.99 -4.53 -8.25
C GLN A 41 36.17 -3.35 -8.79
N ASN A 42 35.64 -3.46 -10.02
CA ASN A 42 34.76 -2.45 -10.61
C ASN A 42 33.43 -2.31 -9.85
N TYR A 43 32.84 -3.41 -9.36
CA TYR A 43 31.69 -3.35 -8.46
C TYR A 43 32.00 -2.54 -7.20
N PHE A 44 33.02 -2.93 -6.45
CA PHE A 44 33.36 -2.25 -5.19
C PHE A 44 33.77 -0.80 -5.41
N LYS A 45 34.48 -0.49 -6.49
CA LYS A 45 34.81 0.89 -6.86
C LYS A 45 33.56 1.74 -7.09
N LYS A 46 32.59 1.25 -7.86
CA LYS A 46 31.34 2.00 -8.13
C LYS A 46 30.51 2.17 -6.86
N THR A 47 30.38 1.12 -6.06
CA THR A 47 29.67 1.17 -4.77
C THR A 47 30.35 2.16 -3.82
N ALA A 48 31.68 2.11 -3.68
CA ALA A 48 32.44 3.05 -2.85
C ALA A 48 32.30 4.50 -3.33
N GLN A 49 32.20 4.76 -4.63
CA GLN A 49 31.94 6.10 -5.16
C GLN A 49 30.57 6.65 -4.74
N LEU A 50 29.55 5.78 -4.69
CA LEU A 50 28.23 6.13 -4.18
C LEU A 50 28.27 6.43 -2.67
N LEU A 51 28.89 5.55 -1.89
CA LEU A 51 29.03 5.71 -0.43
C LEU A 51 29.85 6.95 -0.06
N LYS A 52 30.93 7.22 -0.79
CA LYS A 52 31.72 8.45 -0.67
C LYS A 52 30.83 9.69 -0.88
N LYS A 53 29.97 9.68 -1.90
CA LYS A 53 29.05 10.79 -2.15
C LYS A 53 28.04 10.96 -0.99
N CYS A 54 27.55 9.87 -0.41
CA CYS A 54 26.74 9.92 0.82
C CYS A 54 27.48 10.58 1.98
N ALA A 55 28.74 10.20 2.23
CA ALA A 55 29.56 10.80 3.29
C ALA A 55 29.84 12.29 3.06
N GLU A 56 30.10 12.70 1.82
CA GLU A 56 30.28 14.12 1.45
C GLU A 56 28.98 14.92 1.70
N ASP A 57 27.83 14.38 1.30
CA ASP A 57 26.54 15.03 1.49
C ASP A 57 26.13 15.09 2.97
N PHE A 58 26.47 14.09 3.79
CA PHE A 58 26.27 14.14 5.24
C PHE A 58 26.94 15.35 5.87
N VAL A 59 28.21 15.60 5.54
CA VAL A 59 28.97 16.76 6.02
C VAL A 59 28.38 18.08 5.47
N CYS A 60 27.97 18.09 4.21
CA CYS A 60 27.35 19.26 3.57
C CYS A 60 26.03 19.66 4.26
N ILE A 61 25.20 18.69 4.63
CA ILE A 61 23.94 18.90 5.33
C ILE A 61 24.19 19.30 6.79
N SER A 62 25.11 18.60 7.47
CA SER A 62 25.50 18.91 8.86
C SER A 62 25.96 20.36 9.03
N SER A 63 26.67 20.89 8.03
CA SER A 63 27.25 22.24 8.01
C SER A 63 26.33 23.31 7.39
N ASP A 64 25.07 22.99 7.11
CA ASP A 64 24.07 23.86 6.47
C ASP A 64 24.46 24.37 5.07
N VAL A 65 25.54 23.86 4.47
CA VAL A 65 25.98 24.20 3.11
C VAL A 65 24.93 23.75 2.08
N TRP A 66 24.24 22.64 2.33
CA TRP A 66 23.17 22.13 1.46
C TRP A 66 22.08 23.18 1.19
N LYS A 67 21.68 23.94 2.21
CA LYS A 67 20.64 24.99 2.10
C LYS A 67 21.03 26.18 1.23
N SER A 68 22.33 26.32 0.91
CA SER A 68 22.83 27.39 0.04
C SER A 68 22.86 27.02 -1.44
N ARG A 69 22.60 25.74 -1.78
CA ARG A 69 22.57 25.27 -3.17
C ARG A 69 21.35 25.81 -3.90
N SER A 70 21.52 26.14 -5.18
CA SER A 70 20.40 26.56 -6.02
C SER A 70 19.52 25.36 -6.40
N PHE A 71 18.28 25.65 -6.80
CA PHE A 71 17.35 24.63 -7.32
C PHE A 71 17.98 23.74 -8.41
N GLU A 72 18.67 24.34 -9.39
CA GLU A 72 19.32 23.58 -10.48
C GLU A 72 20.47 22.69 -9.98
N GLN A 73 21.22 23.14 -8.95
CA GLN A 73 22.27 22.32 -8.35
C GLN A 73 21.67 21.10 -7.63
N LEU A 74 20.64 21.32 -6.82
CA LEU A 74 19.94 20.26 -6.09
C LEU A 74 19.28 19.26 -7.04
N LYS A 75 18.62 19.76 -8.09
CA LYS A 75 18.03 18.93 -9.15
C LYS A 75 19.06 18.08 -9.87
N SER A 76 20.19 18.67 -10.25
CA SER A 76 21.28 17.95 -10.91
C SER A 76 21.90 16.88 -10.01
N GLU A 77 22.07 17.16 -8.71
CA GLU A 77 22.61 16.22 -7.75
C GLU A 77 21.67 15.05 -7.48
N ASN A 78 20.36 15.33 -7.36
CA ASN A 78 19.33 14.31 -7.22
C ASN A 78 19.32 13.38 -8.45
N ALA A 79 19.24 13.95 -9.65
CA ALA A 79 19.24 13.16 -10.88
C ALA A 79 20.51 12.30 -11.04
N LEU A 80 21.67 12.82 -10.65
CA LEU A 80 22.93 12.07 -10.70
C LEU A 80 22.94 10.87 -9.74
N PHE A 81 22.41 11.02 -8.53
CA PHE A 81 22.38 9.94 -7.54
C PHE A 81 21.52 8.75 -7.98
N TYR A 82 20.36 9.03 -8.60
CA TYR A 82 19.42 7.99 -9.05
C TYR A 82 19.71 7.50 -10.49
N GLN A 83 20.63 8.14 -11.20
CA GLN A 83 20.83 7.96 -12.65
C GLN A 83 20.94 6.51 -13.10
N ASP A 84 21.65 5.66 -12.34
CA ASP A 84 21.92 4.29 -12.73
C ASP A 84 20.70 3.37 -12.57
N ILE A 85 19.79 3.68 -11.66
CA ILE A 85 18.58 2.88 -11.43
C ILE A 85 17.37 3.33 -12.25
N LEU A 86 17.45 4.49 -12.93
CA LEU A 86 16.41 4.93 -13.85
C LEU A 86 16.22 3.95 -15.02
N PRO A 87 15.00 3.80 -15.58
CA PRO A 87 14.67 2.73 -16.52
C PRO A 87 15.61 2.63 -17.73
N GLN A 88 16.06 3.77 -18.26
CA GLN A 88 16.97 3.84 -19.41
C GLN A 88 18.37 3.28 -19.15
N ASN A 89 18.83 3.27 -17.89
CA ASN A 89 20.17 2.85 -17.48
C ASN A 89 20.16 1.55 -16.66
N TYR A 90 19.01 1.14 -16.13
CA TYR A 90 18.88 0.07 -15.15
C TYR A 90 19.54 -1.24 -15.57
N ARG A 91 19.40 -1.64 -16.84
CA ARG A 91 20.06 -2.83 -17.44
C ARG A 91 21.60 -2.83 -17.43
N HIS A 92 22.20 -1.74 -16.97
CA HIS A 92 23.65 -1.54 -16.84
C HIS A 92 24.06 -1.16 -15.40
N SER A 93 23.13 -1.23 -14.44
CA SER A 93 23.37 -0.99 -13.03
C SER A 93 23.57 -2.30 -12.27
N PHE A 94 24.41 -2.28 -11.24
CA PHE A 94 24.54 -3.41 -10.31
C PHE A 94 23.29 -3.62 -9.45
N ALA A 95 22.37 -2.66 -9.45
CA ALA A 95 21.02 -2.84 -8.92
C ALA A 95 20.16 -3.77 -9.78
N ASP A 96 20.52 -4.05 -11.04
CA ASP A 96 19.80 -5.05 -11.84
C ASP A 96 20.41 -6.44 -11.60
N PRO A 97 19.67 -7.42 -11.02
CA PRO A 97 20.22 -8.74 -10.75
C PRO A 97 20.74 -9.45 -12.02
N ALA A 98 20.12 -9.22 -13.18
CA ALA A 98 20.57 -9.82 -14.44
C ALA A 98 21.92 -9.24 -14.88
N PHE A 99 22.08 -7.91 -14.79
CA PHE A 99 23.36 -7.28 -15.09
C PHE A 99 24.44 -7.67 -14.08
N ALA A 100 24.10 -7.72 -12.80
CA ALA A 100 25.04 -8.10 -11.74
C ALA A 100 25.51 -9.55 -11.89
N VAL A 101 24.63 -10.50 -12.25
CA VAL A 101 25.02 -11.90 -12.55
C VAL A 101 25.87 -11.99 -13.82
N GLN A 102 25.52 -11.24 -14.86
CA GLN A 102 26.33 -11.19 -16.10
C GLN A 102 27.76 -10.71 -15.81
N GLU A 103 27.92 -9.69 -14.97
CA GLU A 103 29.24 -9.12 -14.67
C GLU A 103 30.00 -9.89 -13.59
N LEU A 104 29.33 -10.30 -12.51
CA LEU A 104 30.01 -10.81 -11.32
C LEU A 104 29.88 -12.35 -11.18
N GLY A 105 29.18 -13.00 -12.11
CA GLY A 105 28.92 -14.44 -12.13
C GLY A 105 27.70 -14.83 -11.28
N GLU A 106 27.17 -16.03 -11.52
CA GLU A 106 25.98 -16.56 -10.81
C GLU A 106 26.20 -16.71 -9.31
N GLU A 107 27.43 -16.99 -8.88
CA GLU A 107 27.75 -17.20 -7.46
C GLU A 107 27.60 -15.92 -6.63
N PHE A 108 28.05 -14.77 -7.15
CA PHE A 108 28.12 -13.53 -6.37
C PHE A 108 27.23 -12.41 -6.87
N GLY A 109 26.90 -12.37 -8.17
CA GLY A 109 26.20 -11.24 -8.77
C GLY A 109 24.86 -10.95 -8.11
N ARG A 110 24.09 -11.99 -7.78
CA ARG A 110 22.79 -11.82 -7.13
C ARG A 110 22.90 -11.20 -5.72
N ILE A 111 23.78 -11.72 -4.87
CA ILE A 111 23.93 -11.23 -3.50
C ILE A 111 24.60 -9.85 -3.44
N LEU A 112 25.49 -9.54 -4.38
CA LEU A 112 26.08 -8.22 -4.51
C LEU A 112 25.11 -7.19 -5.10
N SER A 113 24.15 -7.63 -5.93
CA SER A 113 23.03 -6.79 -6.36
C SER A 113 22.13 -6.40 -5.18
N PHE A 114 21.77 -7.37 -4.33
CA PHE A 114 21.11 -7.09 -3.05
C PHE A 114 21.90 -6.09 -2.19
N LEU A 115 23.20 -6.35 -1.96
CA LEU A 115 24.04 -5.48 -1.14
C LEU A 115 24.07 -4.06 -1.69
N TYR A 116 24.18 -3.90 -3.02
CA TYR A 116 24.15 -2.59 -3.65
C TYR A 116 22.84 -1.86 -3.36
N THR A 117 21.70 -2.54 -3.47
CA THR A 117 20.37 -2.02 -3.14
C THR A 117 20.24 -1.62 -1.68
N GLU A 118 20.75 -2.44 -0.76
CA GLU A 118 20.70 -2.18 0.67
C GLU A 118 21.53 -0.93 1.04
N LEU A 119 22.74 -0.80 0.48
CA LEU A 119 23.65 0.33 0.71
C LEU A 119 23.13 1.66 0.12
N ARG A 120 22.32 1.62 -0.95
CA ARG A 120 21.69 2.84 -1.49
C ARG A 120 20.74 3.52 -0.51
N SER A 121 20.23 2.80 0.49
CA SER A 121 19.37 3.36 1.54
C SER A 121 20.08 4.40 2.41
N GLU A 122 21.43 4.44 2.42
CA GLU A 122 22.20 5.45 3.13
C GLU A 122 21.80 6.88 2.77
N ARG A 123 21.31 7.10 1.54
CA ARG A 123 20.82 8.40 1.11
C ARG A 123 19.79 8.98 2.07
N ALA A 124 18.83 8.17 2.54
CA ALA A 124 17.81 8.66 3.48
C ALA A 124 18.43 9.03 4.83
N PHE A 125 19.31 8.18 5.36
CA PHE A 125 19.96 8.40 6.66
C PHE A 125 20.90 9.60 6.66
N VAL A 126 21.47 9.93 5.50
CA VAL A 126 22.23 11.18 5.28
C VAL A 126 21.36 12.40 5.54
N PHE A 127 20.12 12.44 5.03
CA PHE A 127 19.22 13.59 5.22
C PHE A 127 18.58 13.60 6.60
N GLU A 128 18.30 12.43 7.15
CA GLU A 128 17.83 12.26 8.53
C GLU A 128 18.96 12.44 9.58
N GLN A 129 20.20 12.68 9.13
CA GLN A 129 21.37 12.89 10.00
C GLN A 129 21.61 11.74 11.00
N ASN A 130 21.29 10.51 10.59
CA ASN A 130 21.49 9.30 11.38
C ASN A 130 22.83 8.66 11.00
N LEU A 131 23.90 9.05 11.70
CA LEU A 131 25.26 8.60 11.42
C LEU A 131 25.47 7.13 11.79
N GLU A 132 24.73 6.62 12.78
CA GLU A 132 24.79 5.22 13.19
C GLU A 132 24.41 4.29 12.05
N LYS A 133 23.25 4.51 11.41
CA LYS A 133 22.79 3.71 10.27
C LYS A 133 23.76 3.78 9.08
N ILE A 134 24.33 4.95 8.80
CA ILE A 134 25.36 5.12 7.77
C ILE A 134 26.62 4.32 8.12
N THR A 135 27.07 4.38 9.37
CA THR A 135 28.30 3.73 9.81
C THR A 135 28.20 2.21 9.73
N ILE A 136 27.10 1.62 10.21
CA ILE A 136 26.93 0.16 10.22
C ILE A 136 26.81 -0.40 8.79
N LEU A 137 26.20 0.34 7.85
CA LEU A 137 26.11 -0.04 6.44
C LEU A 137 27.49 0.03 5.76
N ASN A 138 28.26 1.09 6.04
CA ASN A 138 29.63 1.22 5.57
C ASN A 138 30.54 0.10 6.11
N GLU A 139 30.37 -0.31 7.37
CA GLU A 139 31.09 -1.46 7.95
C GLU A 139 30.74 -2.77 7.26
N LEU A 140 29.45 -3.03 6.99
CA LEU A 140 29.03 -4.21 6.22
C LEU A 140 29.68 -4.23 4.82
N PHE A 141 29.69 -3.09 4.13
CA PHE A 141 30.34 -2.95 2.84
C PHE A 141 31.84 -3.29 2.91
N LEU A 142 32.54 -2.74 3.90
CA LEU A 142 33.97 -2.95 4.09
C LEU A 142 34.30 -4.38 4.51
N GLU A 143 33.49 -4.99 5.37
CA GLU A 143 33.68 -6.39 5.78
C GLU A 143 33.61 -7.32 4.56
N ILE A 144 32.59 -7.15 3.71
CA ILE A 144 32.44 -7.93 2.48
C ILE A 144 33.56 -7.62 1.49
N TYR A 145 33.97 -6.35 1.34
CA TYR A 145 35.12 -5.97 0.50
C TYR A 145 36.40 -6.67 0.95
N CYS A 146 36.71 -6.65 2.25
CA CYS A 146 37.90 -7.29 2.81
C CYS A 146 37.92 -8.79 2.56
N MET A 147 36.76 -9.47 2.60
CA MET A 147 36.68 -10.90 2.24
C MET A 147 37.13 -11.17 0.79
N PHE A 148 36.77 -10.30 -0.15
CA PHE A 148 37.24 -10.43 -1.54
C PHE A 148 38.71 -10.05 -1.70
N GLU A 149 39.22 -9.11 -0.89
CA GLU A 149 40.62 -8.69 -0.89
C GLU A 149 41.56 -9.78 -0.36
N GLU A 150 41.15 -10.49 0.70
CA GLU A 150 41.92 -11.60 1.27
C GLU A 150 41.98 -12.84 0.36
N GLY A 151 40.97 -13.02 -0.51
CA GLY A 151 40.83 -14.17 -1.42
C GLY A 151 40.07 -15.36 -0.82
N ASP A 152 39.75 -16.35 -1.66
CA ASP A 152 39.03 -17.59 -1.28
C ASP A 152 37.64 -17.37 -0.61
N VAL A 153 36.96 -16.26 -0.91
CA VAL A 153 35.61 -15.98 -0.44
C VAL A 153 34.57 -16.93 -1.06
N THR A 154 33.61 -17.37 -0.25
CA THR A 154 32.49 -18.21 -0.67
C THR A 154 31.17 -17.45 -0.55
N TYR A 155 30.18 -17.82 -1.37
CA TYR A 155 28.82 -17.28 -1.26
C TYR A 155 28.26 -17.37 0.18
N LYS A 156 28.55 -18.48 0.86
CA LYS A 156 28.09 -18.72 2.24
C LYS A 156 28.64 -17.68 3.21
N GLN A 157 29.92 -17.30 3.09
CA GLN A 157 30.51 -16.30 3.99
C GLN A 157 29.82 -14.94 3.84
N ILE A 158 29.58 -14.50 2.60
CA ILE A 158 28.87 -13.23 2.34
C ILE A 158 27.44 -13.29 2.88
N LYS A 159 26.75 -14.41 2.62
CA LYS A 159 25.39 -14.64 3.11
C LYS A 159 25.32 -14.62 4.64
N ASP A 160 26.23 -15.32 5.32
CA ASP A 160 26.28 -15.39 6.78
C ASP A 160 26.59 -14.00 7.36
N THR A 161 27.48 -13.22 6.74
CA THR A 161 27.79 -11.84 7.14
C THR A 161 26.55 -10.95 7.09
N ILE A 162 25.81 -10.97 5.98
CA ILE A 162 24.55 -10.24 5.83
C ILE A 162 23.52 -10.72 6.84
N TYR A 163 23.38 -12.03 7.05
CA TYR A 163 22.42 -12.59 8.00
C TYR A 163 22.69 -12.06 9.42
N TRP A 164 23.94 -12.11 9.87
CA TRP A 164 24.30 -11.69 11.22
C TRP A 164 24.22 -10.17 11.40
N PHE A 165 24.62 -9.41 10.38
CA PHE A 165 24.39 -7.96 10.36
C PHE A 165 22.92 -7.62 10.60
N LEU A 166 22.01 -8.23 9.83
CA LEU A 166 20.57 -8.00 9.98
C LEU A 166 20.03 -8.51 11.31
N TYR A 167 20.57 -9.61 11.84
CA TYR A 167 20.14 -10.20 13.11
C TYR A 167 20.54 -9.35 14.32
N ASP A 168 21.78 -8.86 14.31
CA ASP A 168 22.38 -8.09 15.40
C ASP A 168 21.75 -6.69 15.47
N TYR A 169 21.63 -6.01 14.33
CA TYR A 169 20.98 -4.70 14.21
C TYR A 169 19.45 -4.77 14.05
N ALA A 170 18.82 -5.90 14.35
CA ALA A 170 17.37 -6.04 14.23
C ALA A 170 16.58 -5.05 15.11
N ASP A 171 17.16 -4.57 16.22
CA ASP A 171 16.55 -3.54 17.08
C ASP A 171 16.51 -2.19 16.36
N ASP A 172 17.64 -1.79 15.75
CA ASP A 172 17.83 -0.55 14.99
C ASP A 172 17.02 -0.48 13.70
N TRP A 173 16.59 -1.64 13.20
CA TRP A 173 15.71 -1.75 12.04
C TRP A 173 14.24 -1.99 12.43
N ALA A 174 13.92 -3.16 12.98
CA ALA A 174 12.54 -3.57 13.23
C ALA A 174 11.95 -2.91 14.49
N GLY A 175 12.76 -2.71 15.54
CA GLY A 175 12.35 -1.96 16.74
C GLY A 175 12.15 -0.48 16.42
N TYR A 176 13.11 0.13 15.71
CA TYR A 176 13.01 1.52 15.27
C TYR A 176 11.77 1.77 14.38
N ARG A 177 11.38 0.80 13.53
CA ARG A 177 10.15 0.91 12.70
C ARG A 177 8.86 0.95 13.54
N VAL A 178 8.84 0.33 14.71
CA VAL A 178 7.71 0.48 15.65
C VAL A 178 7.67 1.90 16.20
N ARG A 179 8.83 2.44 16.61
CA ARG A 179 8.92 3.83 17.07
C ARG A 179 8.47 4.83 15.99
N GLU A 180 8.90 4.64 14.74
CA GLU A 180 8.45 5.46 13.60
C GLU A 180 6.93 5.49 13.41
N LEU A 181 6.22 4.43 13.80
CA LEU A 181 4.77 4.33 13.67
C LEU A 181 4.00 5.12 14.74
N VAL A 182 4.56 5.28 15.94
CA VAL A 182 3.81 5.76 17.12
C VAL A 182 4.40 7.02 17.78
N ASP A 183 5.70 7.28 17.64
CA ASP A 183 6.38 8.38 18.35
C ASP A 183 6.33 9.70 17.55
N PRO A 184 5.57 10.71 17.98
CA PRO A 184 5.51 12.02 17.31
C PRO A 184 6.78 12.86 17.51
N ALA A 185 7.73 12.45 18.36
CA ALA A 185 9.03 13.11 18.47
C ALA A 185 9.93 12.84 17.25
N LEU A 186 9.64 11.78 16.48
CA LEU A 186 10.26 11.54 15.17
C LEU A 186 9.58 12.40 14.10
N ASP A 187 9.93 13.68 14.06
CA ASP A 187 9.24 14.71 13.29
C ASP A 187 9.99 15.24 12.05
N PHE A 188 10.82 14.43 11.39
CA PHE A 188 11.62 14.83 10.21
C PHE A 188 10.74 15.45 9.11
N ALA A 189 9.77 14.69 8.60
CA ALA A 189 8.87 15.16 7.55
C ALA A 189 7.95 16.28 8.06
N THR A 190 7.44 16.15 9.30
CA THR A 190 6.63 17.19 9.93
C THR A 190 7.36 18.55 9.98
N SER A 191 8.64 18.55 10.33
CA SER A 191 9.47 19.77 10.40
C SER A 191 9.66 20.36 9.00
N ILE A 192 9.93 19.54 7.97
CA ILE A 192 9.99 20.02 6.58
C ILE A 192 8.66 20.67 6.17
N ILE A 193 7.53 20.01 6.43
CA ILE A 193 6.19 20.49 6.08
C ILE A 193 5.84 21.77 6.81
N MET A 194 6.15 21.90 8.10
CA MET A 194 5.69 23.01 8.93
C MET A 194 6.61 24.23 8.88
N ASP A 195 7.93 24.02 8.75
CA ASP A 195 8.93 25.08 8.94
C ASP A 195 9.48 25.65 7.62
N SER A 196 9.36 24.92 6.50
CA SER A 196 9.88 25.37 5.19
C SER A 196 9.00 26.43 4.53
N ASP A 197 9.58 27.27 3.66
CA ASP A 197 8.80 28.07 2.71
C ASP A 197 8.40 27.20 1.51
N LEU A 198 7.14 26.76 1.45
CA LEU A 198 6.66 25.87 0.38
C LEU A 198 6.55 26.58 -0.98
N SER A 199 6.70 27.90 -1.05
CA SER A 199 6.81 28.61 -2.31
C SER A 199 8.21 28.48 -2.95
N ASP A 200 9.24 28.15 -2.14
CA ASP A 200 10.58 27.80 -2.58
C ASP A 200 10.73 26.28 -2.73
N LEU A 201 10.57 25.79 -3.95
CA LEU A 201 10.58 24.35 -4.28
C LEU A 201 11.91 23.62 -3.96
N THR A 202 12.96 24.33 -3.54
CA THR A 202 14.18 23.68 -3.05
C THR A 202 13.92 22.79 -1.83
N TYR A 203 12.85 23.04 -1.04
CA TYR A 203 12.50 22.21 0.11
C TYR A 203 12.26 20.73 -0.26
N LEU A 204 11.77 20.44 -1.48
CA LEU A 204 11.52 19.07 -1.96
C LEU A 204 12.78 18.20 -1.89
N TYR A 205 13.96 18.80 -2.11
CA TYR A 205 15.24 18.09 -2.03
C TYR A 205 15.75 17.90 -0.59
N SER A 206 15.00 18.33 0.43
CA SER A 206 15.35 18.15 1.84
C SER A 206 14.93 16.78 2.37
N TYR A 207 14.05 16.05 1.68
CA TYR A 207 13.66 14.71 2.08
C TYR A 207 14.74 13.65 1.82
N GLY A 208 15.62 13.89 0.85
CA GLY A 208 16.63 12.91 0.41
C GLY A 208 16.10 11.86 -0.58
N ASP A 209 14.83 11.90 -0.96
CA ASP A 209 14.21 11.00 -1.96
C ASP A 209 14.47 11.43 -3.40
N TYR A 210 14.04 10.59 -4.35
CA TYR A 210 14.03 10.93 -5.77
C TYR A 210 12.94 11.98 -6.03
N ILE A 211 13.32 13.12 -6.60
CA ILE A 211 12.39 14.20 -6.93
C ILE A 211 12.33 14.33 -8.45
N SER A 212 11.22 13.89 -9.02
CA SER A 212 10.93 13.97 -10.44
C SER A 212 10.17 15.25 -10.78
N GLU A 213 9.81 15.41 -12.06
CA GLU A 213 8.90 16.49 -12.48
C GLU A 213 7.50 16.37 -11.83
N VAL A 214 7.09 15.16 -11.43
CA VAL A 214 5.78 14.94 -10.78
C VAL A 214 5.67 15.71 -9.46
N GLU A 215 6.66 15.57 -8.57
CA GLU A 215 6.67 16.27 -7.28
C GLU A 215 6.73 17.79 -7.48
N ILE A 216 7.56 18.24 -8.42
CA ILE A 216 7.80 19.66 -8.73
C ILE A 216 6.53 20.31 -9.28
N GLU A 217 5.91 19.72 -10.31
CA GLU A 217 4.71 20.28 -10.95
C GLU A 217 3.47 20.16 -10.04
N THR A 218 3.38 19.12 -9.22
CA THR A 218 2.36 19.02 -8.17
C THR A 218 2.47 20.18 -7.18
N ALA A 219 3.67 20.43 -6.63
CA ALA A 219 3.88 21.51 -5.68
C ALA A 219 3.59 22.89 -6.32
N LYS A 220 4.00 23.11 -7.58
CA LYS A 220 3.67 24.33 -8.34
C LYS A 220 2.17 24.52 -8.52
N PHE A 221 1.47 23.47 -8.94
CA PHE A 221 0.03 23.50 -9.13
C PHE A 221 -0.67 23.81 -7.82
N LEU A 222 -0.34 23.10 -6.74
CA LEU A 222 -0.92 23.36 -5.43
C LEU A 222 -0.61 24.77 -4.95
N ASN A 223 0.58 25.32 -5.20
CA ASN A 223 0.93 26.71 -4.89
C ASN A 223 0.12 27.75 -5.70
N SER A 224 -0.46 27.36 -6.83
CA SER A 224 -1.33 28.25 -7.62
C SER A 224 -2.75 28.37 -7.05
N LEU A 225 -3.18 27.41 -6.22
CA LEU A 225 -4.51 27.42 -5.60
C LEU A 225 -4.61 28.48 -4.49
N THR A 226 -5.83 28.91 -4.21
CA THR A 226 -6.11 29.81 -3.08
C THR A 226 -6.00 29.08 -1.74
N GLU A 227 -5.82 29.83 -0.65
CA GLU A 227 -5.84 29.26 0.71
C GLU A 227 -7.18 28.55 1.02
N GLU A 228 -8.29 29.06 0.49
CA GLU A 228 -9.61 28.46 0.66
C GLU A 228 -9.70 27.09 -0.03
N GLU A 229 -9.20 26.98 -1.26
CA GLU A 229 -9.18 25.71 -2.00
C GLU A 229 -8.30 24.66 -1.32
N ILE A 230 -7.11 25.05 -0.84
CA ILE A 230 -6.22 24.18 -0.08
C ILE A 230 -6.89 23.72 1.22
N SER A 231 -7.53 24.65 1.94
CA SER A 231 -8.24 24.33 3.18
C SER A 231 -9.39 23.34 2.94
N GLN A 232 -10.14 23.47 1.84
CA GLN A 232 -11.24 22.57 1.50
C GLN A 232 -10.76 21.15 1.14
N ILE A 233 -9.64 21.04 0.41
CA ILE A 233 -9.02 19.73 0.11
C ILE A 233 -8.61 19.03 1.40
N ALA A 234 -7.91 19.76 2.29
CA ALA A 234 -7.52 19.24 3.60
C ALA A 234 -8.75 18.90 4.46
N GLU A 235 -9.79 19.75 4.47
CA GLU A 235 -11.00 19.55 5.27
C GLU A 235 -11.74 18.29 4.84
N THR A 236 -11.83 18.03 3.53
CA THR A 236 -12.45 16.80 3.01
C THR A 236 -11.75 15.56 3.58
N PHE A 237 -10.42 15.61 3.62
CA PHE A 237 -9.59 14.54 4.17
C PHE A 237 -9.70 14.39 5.70
N THR A 238 -9.62 15.48 6.46
CA THR A 238 -9.68 15.41 7.93
C THR A 238 -11.09 15.17 8.46
N GLU A 239 -12.12 15.67 7.79
CA GLU A 239 -13.51 15.47 8.20
C GLU A 239 -13.99 14.04 7.97
N GLY A 240 -13.50 13.36 6.93
CA GLY A 240 -13.65 11.90 6.82
C GLY A 240 -13.12 11.24 8.09
N TYR A 241 -11.91 11.58 8.51
CA TYR A 241 -11.28 10.99 9.69
C TYR A 241 -12.11 11.17 10.94
N ARG A 242 -12.63 12.39 11.17
CA ARG A 242 -13.53 12.71 12.27
C ARG A 242 -14.84 11.91 12.21
N ARG A 243 -15.49 11.82 11.04
CA ARG A 243 -16.73 11.05 10.85
C ARG A 243 -16.54 9.56 11.12
N GLY A 244 -15.39 9.00 10.72
CA GLY A 244 -15.06 7.61 11.02
C GLY A 244 -15.06 7.30 12.53
N PHE A 245 -14.59 8.23 13.37
CA PHE A 245 -14.70 8.12 14.83
C PHE A 245 -16.16 8.23 15.32
N GLU A 246 -16.92 9.18 14.77
CA GLU A 246 -18.34 9.38 15.13
C GLU A 246 -19.19 8.13 14.86
N LEU A 247 -19.01 7.49 13.70
CA LEU A 247 -19.76 6.28 13.31
C LEU A 247 -19.47 5.10 14.22
N LYS A 248 -18.21 4.93 14.63
CA LYS A 248 -17.81 3.89 15.58
C LYS A 248 -18.23 4.21 17.02
N GLY A 249 -18.68 5.43 17.30
CA GLY A 249 -18.96 5.89 18.66
C GLY A 249 -17.70 5.99 19.52
N VAL A 250 -16.54 6.18 18.89
CA VAL A 250 -15.24 6.28 19.57
C VAL A 250 -14.90 7.76 19.79
N ASP A 251 -14.57 8.10 21.03
CA ASP A 251 -14.15 9.45 21.41
C ASP A 251 -12.69 9.70 21.01
N VAL A 252 -12.48 10.42 19.92
CA VAL A 252 -11.16 10.76 19.38
C VAL A 252 -10.27 11.53 20.38
N SER A 253 -10.87 12.24 21.35
CA SER A 253 -10.11 12.99 22.36
C SER A 253 -9.31 12.11 23.33
N LYS A 254 -9.53 10.79 23.29
CA LYS A 254 -8.74 9.79 24.02
C LYS A 254 -7.48 9.34 23.27
N LYS A 255 -7.27 9.83 22.05
CA LYS A 255 -6.11 9.53 21.22
C LYS A 255 -5.20 10.75 21.13
N ASP A 256 -3.92 10.48 20.87
CA ASP A 256 -2.84 11.48 20.92
C ASP A 256 -2.23 11.74 19.54
N THR A 257 -2.20 10.74 18.65
CA THR A 257 -1.45 10.82 17.40
C THR A 257 -2.23 10.29 16.20
N VAL A 258 -2.07 10.94 15.05
CA VAL A 258 -2.55 10.48 13.74
C VAL A 258 -1.36 10.16 12.83
N ASN A 259 -1.37 9.00 12.18
CA ASN A 259 -0.32 8.68 11.21
C ASN A 259 -0.68 9.20 9.82
N ILE A 260 -0.02 10.26 9.36
CA ILE A 260 -0.27 10.84 8.04
C ILE A 260 0.69 10.20 7.03
N ARG A 261 0.12 9.68 5.94
CA ARG A 261 0.84 9.09 4.80
C ARG A 261 0.49 9.89 3.55
N TYR A 262 1.49 10.33 2.79
CA TYR A 262 1.27 11.23 1.65
C TYR A 262 2.43 11.22 0.63
N PRO A 263 2.18 11.55 -0.64
CA PRO A 263 3.24 11.73 -1.63
C PRO A 263 3.87 13.13 -1.55
N ILE A 264 5.21 13.18 -1.67
CA ILE A 264 5.99 14.42 -1.75
C ILE A 264 5.44 15.30 -2.87
N GLY A 265 5.38 16.62 -2.63
CA GLY A 265 4.73 17.61 -3.50
C GLY A 265 3.36 18.05 -3.01
N PHE A 266 2.70 17.30 -2.10
CA PHE A 266 1.41 17.65 -1.49
C PHE A 266 1.52 18.42 -0.16
N GLU A 267 2.71 18.90 0.21
CA GLU A 267 2.98 19.47 1.54
C GLU A 267 2.07 20.65 1.89
N ARG A 268 1.63 21.44 0.91
CA ARG A 268 0.72 22.58 1.15
C ARG A 268 -0.64 22.12 1.69
N VAL A 269 -1.18 21.02 1.16
CA VAL A 269 -2.41 20.39 1.64
C VAL A 269 -2.17 19.72 2.99
N ILE A 270 -1.08 18.97 3.13
CA ILE A 270 -0.75 18.25 4.37
C ILE A 270 -0.49 19.21 5.53
N ARG A 271 0.12 20.38 5.29
CA ARG A 271 0.26 21.45 6.29
C ARG A 271 -1.09 21.93 6.81
N ALA A 272 -2.08 22.09 5.93
CA ALA A 272 -3.43 22.45 6.35
C ALA A 272 -4.09 21.31 7.14
N ALA A 273 -3.94 20.06 6.69
CA ALA A 273 -4.45 18.88 7.40
C ALA A 273 -3.83 18.71 8.79
N ILE A 274 -2.52 18.92 8.96
CA ILE A 274 -1.84 18.88 10.27
C ILE A 274 -2.47 19.88 11.25
N ARG A 275 -2.81 21.10 10.78
CA ARG A 275 -3.46 22.12 11.62
C ARG A 275 -4.88 21.68 12.01
N GLN A 276 -5.65 21.14 11.07
CA GLN A 276 -6.99 20.64 11.33
C GLN A 276 -6.99 19.42 12.27
N PHE A 277 -6.02 18.50 12.15
CA PHE A 277 -5.85 17.41 13.12
C PHE A 277 -5.43 17.90 14.50
N ALA A 278 -4.62 18.96 14.58
CA ALA A 278 -4.28 19.58 15.86
C ALA A 278 -5.52 20.16 16.56
N ASP A 279 -6.50 20.69 15.81
CA ASP A 279 -7.79 21.13 16.35
C ASP A 279 -8.62 19.95 16.92
N MET A 280 -8.38 18.73 16.45
CA MET A 280 -8.93 17.49 17.01
C MET A 280 -8.14 16.95 18.21
N GLY A 281 -7.04 17.60 18.58
CA GLY A 281 -6.14 17.18 19.67
C GLY A 281 -5.04 16.19 19.24
N LEU A 282 -4.88 15.93 17.94
CA LEU A 282 -3.96 14.92 17.43
C LEU A 282 -2.64 15.52 16.95
N LYS A 283 -1.53 14.85 17.29
CA LYS A 283 -0.19 15.16 16.76
C LYS A 283 0.12 14.31 15.52
N PRO A 284 0.82 14.86 14.53
CA PRO A 284 1.18 14.09 13.35
C PRO A 284 2.34 13.14 13.63
N VAL A 285 2.21 11.89 13.19
CA VAL A 285 3.31 10.92 13.03
C VAL A 285 3.49 10.64 11.55
N ILE A 286 4.64 11.02 11.00
CA ILE A 286 4.91 10.97 9.55
C ILE A 286 6.27 10.32 9.31
N TYR A 287 6.27 9.09 8.80
CA TYR A 287 7.48 8.29 8.60
C TYR A 287 7.67 7.92 7.12
N ARG A 288 8.93 7.67 6.73
CA ARG A 288 9.31 7.28 5.37
C ARG A 288 8.90 5.85 5.07
N GLU A 289 8.62 5.55 3.81
CA GLU A 289 8.62 4.16 3.35
C GLU A 289 9.83 3.33 3.81
N ALA A 290 9.63 2.03 3.94
CA ALA A 290 10.68 1.13 4.38
C ALA A 290 11.73 0.92 3.28
N LEU A 291 12.98 1.32 3.54
CA LEU A 291 14.09 1.15 2.59
C LEU A 291 14.88 -0.15 2.82
N ASN A 292 15.10 -0.51 4.08
CA ASN A 292 15.81 -1.73 4.47
C ASN A 292 14.93 -2.98 4.32
N THR A 293 15.54 -4.07 3.84
CA THR A 293 14.86 -5.35 3.57
C THR A 293 14.10 -5.94 4.76
N LEU A 294 14.54 -5.72 6.01
CA LEU A 294 13.82 -6.21 7.21
C LEU A 294 12.45 -5.54 7.37
N ASN A 295 12.28 -4.30 6.95
CA ASN A 295 11.03 -3.56 7.14
C ASN A 295 10.14 -3.57 5.89
N LYS A 296 10.69 -3.94 4.73
CA LYS A 296 9.94 -4.04 3.46
C LYS A 296 8.87 -5.12 3.51
N ARG A 297 7.77 -4.85 2.81
CA ARG A 297 6.66 -5.79 2.60
C ARG A 297 6.40 -5.91 1.10
N GLN A 298 7.17 -6.78 0.43
CA GLN A 298 7.15 -6.92 -1.03
C GLN A 298 7.30 -5.54 -1.71
N ASN A 299 6.37 -5.16 -2.59
CA ASN A 299 6.37 -3.89 -3.32
C ASN A 299 5.59 -2.77 -2.59
N LEU A 300 5.05 -3.00 -1.39
CA LEU A 300 4.23 -2.01 -0.69
C LEU A 300 5.09 -0.85 -0.16
N ARG A 301 4.68 0.36 -0.52
CA ARG A 301 5.33 1.63 -0.15
C ARG A 301 4.42 2.37 0.84
N ILE A 302 4.73 2.29 2.14
CA ILE A 302 3.87 2.82 3.21
C ILE A 302 4.63 3.90 3.98
N GLY A 303 4.08 5.11 4.02
CA GLY A 303 4.67 6.27 4.69
C GLY A 303 4.45 7.53 3.85
N TYR A 304 5.38 8.47 3.92
CA TYR A 304 5.56 9.40 2.81
C TYR A 304 6.42 8.78 1.72
N ILE A 305 6.09 9.10 0.46
CA ILE A 305 6.70 8.51 -0.73
C ILE A 305 6.98 9.57 -1.79
N SER A 306 7.95 9.33 -2.67
CA SER A 306 8.07 10.00 -3.97
C SER A 306 7.61 9.09 -5.10
N THR A 307 7.52 9.60 -6.32
CA THR A 307 7.45 8.78 -7.55
C THR A 307 8.53 7.68 -7.51
N ASP A 308 8.16 6.45 -7.87
CA ASP A 308 9.12 5.35 -7.94
C ASP A 308 10.10 5.63 -9.10
N PRO A 309 11.42 5.77 -8.85
CA PRO A 309 12.39 6.01 -9.92
C PRO A 309 12.39 4.90 -10.96
N ASN A 310 12.02 3.67 -10.60
CA ASN A 310 11.92 2.52 -11.48
C ASN A 310 11.15 1.35 -10.82
N PRO A 311 9.86 1.14 -11.13
CA PRO A 311 9.08 0.04 -10.56
C PRO A 311 9.67 -1.37 -10.80
N GLN A 312 10.43 -1.57 -11.88
CA GLN A 312 11.14 -2.84 -12.12
C GLN A 312 12.24 -3.08 -11.09
N TYR A 313 12.89 -2.02 -10.61
CA TYR A 313 13.87 -2.10 -9.53
C TYR A 313 13.23 -2.57 -8.22
N GLY A 314 12.10 -1.99 -7.83
CA GLY A 314 11.32 -2.48 -6.69
C GLY A 314 10.91 -3.95 -6.86
N TYR A 315 10.40 -4.30 -8.04
CA TYR A 315 9.96 -5.66 -8.36
C TYR A 315 11.08 -6.70 -8.27
N ASP A 316 12.26 -6.41 -8.82
CA ASP A 316 13.41 -7.33 -8.82
C ASP A 316 13.91 -7.65 -7.40
N HIS A 317 13.75 -6.72 -6.46
CA HIS A 317 14.24 -6.80 -5.08
C HIS A 317 13.17 -7.15 -4.02
N ARG A 318 11.92 -7.37 -4.45
CA ARG A 318 10.78 -7.61 -3.54
C ARG A 318 10.90 -8.84 -2.64
N PHE A 319 11.77 -9.79 -3.01
CA PHE A 319 12.00 -11.04 -2.29
C PHE A 319 13.46 -11.22 -1.85
N ASP A 320 14.21 -10.13 -1.69
CA ASP A 320 15.57 -10.18 -1.14
C ASP A 320 15.63 -10.77 0.28
N ASN A 321 14.51 -10.76 0.99
CA ASN A 321 14.38 -11.48 2.26
C ASN A 321 14.63 -12.99 2.14
N ALA A 322 14.58 -13.59 0.95
CA ALA A 322 14.98 -14.97 0.71
C ALA A 322 16.43 -15.27 1.17
N ILE A 323 17.28 -14.25 1.27
CA ILE A 323 18.66 -14.38 1.76
C ILE A 323 18.68 -14.82 3.22
N TYR A 324 17.83 -14.25 4.08
CA TYR A 324 17.94 -14.41 5.53
C TYR A 324 16.67 -14.97 6.20
N LEU A 325 15.56 -15.12 5.47
CA LEU A 325 14.29 -15.53 6.06
C LEU A 325 14.36 -16.98 6.55
N ASP A 326 14.44 -17.11 7.86
CA ASP A 326 14.24 -18.35 8.61
C ASP A 326 13.48 -18.08 9.91
N LYS A 327 13.16 -19.14 10.66
CA LYS A 327 12.40 -19.04 11.91
C LYS A 327 13.15 -18.20 12.96
N ARG A 328 14.48 -18.32 13.03
CA ARG A 328 15.31 -17.60 14.01
C ARG A 328 15.28 -16.10 13.76
N MET A 329 15.33 -15.67 12.51
CA MET A 329 15.20 -14.26 12.15
C MET A 329 13.80 -13.72 12.45
N ILE A 330 12.74 -14.49 12.15
CA ILE A 330 11.36 -14.11 12.50
C ILE A 330 11.21 -13.89 13.99
N ASP A 331 11.66 -14.83 14.81
CA ASP A 331 11.56 -14.75 16.26
C ASP A 331 12.36 -13.55 16.79
N ARG A 332 13.54 -13.26 16.20
CA ARG A 332 14.33 -12.07 16.52
C ARG A 332 13.59 -10.78 16.18
N LYS A 333 13.03 -10.64 14.98
CA LYS A 333 12.26 -9.45 14.59
C LYS A 333 11.08 -9.21 15.53
N LEU A 334 10.28 -10.25 15.79
CA LEU A 334 9.13 -10.16 16.71
C LEU A 334 9.56 -9.77 18.12
N SER A 335 10.70 -10.28 18.62
CA SER A 335 11.23 -9.89 19.93
C SER A 335 11.64 -8.42 19.99
N CYS A 336 12.24 -7.87 18.92
CA CYS A 336 12.62 -6.46 18.85
C CYS A 336 11.39 -5.56 18.75
N MET A 337 10.41 -5.94 17.91
CA MET A 337 9.14 -5.22 17.80
C MET A 337 8.40 -5.19 19.14
N ARG A 338 8.34 -6.32 19.86
CA ARG A 338 7.69 -6.39 21.17
C ARG A 338 8.37 -5.48 22.18
N LYS A 339 9.71 -5.55 22.28
CA LYS A 339 10.50 -4.66 23.14
C LYS A 339 10.20 -3.19 22.83
N ALA A 340 10.14 -2.81 21.56
CA ALA A 340 9.80 -1.44 21.17
C ALA A 340 8.36 -1.06 21.53
N TYR A 341 7.38 -1.94 21.32
CA TYR A 341 6.01 -1.67 21.76
C TYR A 341 5.88 -1.55 23.29
N GLU A 342 6.65 -2.31 24.05
CA GLU A 342 6.73 -2.17 25.52
C GLU A 342 7.38 -0.84 25.93
N GLU A 343 8.37 -0.36 25.18
CA GLU A 343 9.03 0.94 25.42
C GLU A 343 8.11 2.12 25.10
N TYR A 344 7.36 2.04 24.00
CA TYR A 344 6.44 3.07 23.50
C TYR A 344 4.95 2.70 23.73
N GLU A 345 4.64 2.03 24.83
CA GLU A 345 3.30 1.49 25.11
C GLU A 345 2.25 2.62 25.19
N GLN A 346 2.62 3.77 25.76
CA GLN A 346 1.72 4.92 25.88
C GLN A 346 1.40 5.53 24.51
N GLU A 347 2.43 5.74 23.69
CA GLU A 347 2.30 6.25 22.33
C GLU A 347 1.48 5.28 21.45
N ALA A 348 1.71 3.97 21.57
CA ALA A 348 0.96 2.95 20.87
C ALA A 348 -0.53 2.94 21.26
N ALA A 349 -0.84 3.07 22.55
CA ALA A 349 -2.24 3.17 23.02
C ALA A 349 -2.95 4.45 22.53
N GLY A 350 -2.20 5.56 22.45
CA GLY A 350 -2.64 6.85 21.93
C GLY A 350 -2.78 6.92 20.40
N PHE A 351 -2.44 5.86 19.68
CA PHE A 351 -2.50 5.82 18.22
C PHE A 351 -3.94 5.83 17.69
N ALA A 352 -4.32 6.90 17.00
CA ALA A 352 -5.66 7.08 16.43
C ALA A 352 -5.89 6.32 15.12
N GLY A 353 -4.82 5.86 14.47
CA GLY A 353 -4.87 5.20 13.16
C GLY A 353 -4.35 6.06 12.00
N PRO A 354 -4.30 5.50 10.78
CA PRO A 354 -3.70 6.17 9.62
C PRO A 354 -4.68 7.12 8.91
N ALA A 355 -4.16 8.24 8.43
CA ALA A 355 -4.78 9.13 7.46
C ALA A 355 -3.93 9.08 6.18
N CYS A 356 -4.46 8.43 5.14
CA CYS A 356 -3.81 8.13 3.87
C CYS A 356 -4.24 9.12 2.78
N PHE A 357 -3.30 9.93 2.32
CA PHE A 357 -3.46 10.75 1.12
C PHE A 357 -2.72 10.05 -0.02
N GLU A 358 -3.46 9.46 -0.96
CA GLU A 358 -2.90 8.68 -2.06
C GLU A 358 -2.92 9.45 -3.37
N VAL A 359 -2.18 8.93 -4.36
CA VAL A 359 -2.13 9.50 -5.71
C VAL A 359 -2.38 8.45 -6.77
N PHE A 360 -2.74 8.92 -7.95
CA PHE A 360 -2.93 8.09 -9.13
C PHE A 360 -2.62 8.85 -10.41
N GLY A 361 -2.57 8.14 -11.54
CA GLY A 361 -2.24 8.73 -12.84
C GLY A 361 -0.86 8.38 -13.37
N GLU A 362 -0.09 7.61 -12.60
CA GLU A 362 1.16 7.00 -13.07
C GLU A 362 0.88 5.99 -14.19
N GLU A 363 1.89 5.68 -15.00
CA GLU A 363 1.77 4.66 -16.04
C GLU A 363 1.69 3.27 -15.40
N PRO A 364 0.70 2.43 -15.77
CA PRO A 364 0.60 1.07 -15.25
C PRO A 364 1.89 0.28 -15.47
N PHE A 365 2.37 -0.35 -14.42
CA PHE A 365 3.59 -1.16 -14.46
C PHE A 365 3.29 -2.64 -14.74
N GLU A 366 3.84 -3.14 -15.86
CA GLU A 366 3.86 -4.56 -16.20
C GLU A 366 5.29 -5.11 -15.96
N PRO A 367 5.51 -5.95 -14.93
CA PRO A 367 6.85 -6.41 -14.57
C PRO A 367 7.40 -7.46 -15.54
N VAL A 368 8.72 -7.45 -15.71
CA VAL A 368 9.47 -8.53 -16.35
C VAL A 368 10.05 -9.46 -15.30
N ASN A 369 9.76 -10.76 -15.40
CA ASN A 369 10.37 -11.77 -14.54
C ASN A 369 11.81 -12.03 -14.95
N LYS A 370 12.75 -11.87 -14.01
CA LYS A 370 14.15 -12.19 -14.19
C LYS A 370 14.54 -13.42 -13.35
N PRO A 371 15.10 -14.48 -13.94
CA PRO A 371 15.53 -15.66 -13.18
C PRO A 371 16.69 -15.35 -12.20
N GLU A 372 17.40 -14.24 -12.42
CA GLU A 372 18.49 -13.77 -11.56
C GLU A 372 18.01 -13.11 -10.27
N SER A 373 16.73 -12.77 -10.15
CA SER A 373 16.12 -12.21 -8.93
C SER A 373 15.94 -13.27 -7.84
N TYR A 374 15.84 -12.86 -6.57
CA TYR A 374 15.54 -13.79 -5.49
C TYR A 374 14.07 -14.24 -5.53
N HIS A 375 13.84 -15.48 -5.10
CA HIS A 375 12.51 -16.06 -4.92
C HIS A 375 12.47 -16.79 -3.58
N LEU A 376 11.31 -16.75 -2.92
CA LEU A 376 11.09 -17.51 -1.70
C LEU A 376 10.94 -18.99 -2.02
N SER A 377 11.68 -19.83 -1.29
CA SER A 377 11.39 -21.27 -1.23
C SER A 377 10.02 -21.54 -0.60
N GLU A 378 9.42 -22.71 -0.83
CA GLU A 378 8.15 -23.11 -0.21
C GLU A 378 8.15 -22.94 1.32
N ARG A 379 9.26 -23.33 1.98
CA ARG A 379 9.44 -23.12 3.42
C ARG A 379 9.41 -21.63 3.79
N GLN A 380 10.04 -20.78 3.00
CA GLN A 380 10.08 -19.33 3.22
C GLN A 380 8.74 -18.66 2.95
N GLN A 381 7.96 -19.15 1.98
CA GLN A 381 6.59 -18.70 1.74
C GLN A 381 5.68 -18.93 2.95
N ILE A 382 5.76 -20.12 3.55
CA ILE A 382 5.06 -20.47 4.81
C ILE A 382 5.50 -19.54 5.94
N LEU A 383 6.81 -19.36 6.12
CA LEU A 383 7.37 -18.49 7.16
C LEU A 383 6.98 -17.02 6.97
N SER A 384 6.92 -16.52 5.72
CA SER A 384 6.47 -15.16 5.42
C SER A 384 5.01 -14.96 5.83
N THR A 385 4.14 -15.94 5.52
CA THR A 385 2.74 -15.95 5.95
C THR A 385 2.62 -15.98 7.47
N GLU A 386 3.38 -16.84 8.14
CA GLU A 386 3.41 -16.94 9.61
C GLU A 386 3.83 -15.62 10.25
N TYR A 387 4.88 -14.97 9.73
CA TYR A 387 5.35 -13.68 10.21
C TYR A 387 4.29 -12.58 10.07
N SER A 388 3.58 -12.51 8.94
CA SER A 388 2.49 -11.55 8.75
C SER A 388 1.40 -11.70 9.81
N SER A 389 0.97 -12.94 10.10
CA SER A 389 0.00 -13.21 11.16
C SER A 389 0.52 -12.83 12.55
N LEU A 390 1.74 -13.27 12.91
CA LEU A 390 2.32 -13.01 14.24
C LEU A 390 2.61 -11.53 14.48
N SER A 391 3.04 -10.80 13.46
CA SER A 391 3.33 -9.37 13.58
C SER A 391 2.06 -8.53 13.72
N ASN A 392 0.95 -8.93 13.07
CA ASN A 392 -0.35 -8.30 13.27
C ASN A 392 -0.95 -8.63 14.64
N GLU A 393 -0.82 -9.88 15.11
CA GLU A 393 -1.20 -10.26 16.48
C GLU A 393 -0.47 -9.39 17.51
N LEU A 394 0.86 -9.26 17.36
CA LEU A 394 1.67 -8.41 18.21
C LEU A 394 1.22 -6.94 18.17
N LEU A 395 0.93 -6.38 16.99
CA LEU A 395 0.43 -5.01 16.87
C LEU A 395 -0.88 -4.83 17.65
N ASN A 396 -1.79 -5.80 17.58
CA ASN A 396 -3.11 -5.75 18.21
C ASN A 396 -3.05 -5.87 19.75
N GLU A 397 -1.94 -6.38 20.31
CA GLU A 397 -1.72 -6.39 21.75
C GLU A 397 -1.51 -4.98 22.32
N PHE A 398 -0.94 -4.07 21.54
CA PHE A 398 -0.57 -2.71 21.97
C PHE A 398 -1.44 -1.61 21.37
N ILE A 399 -2.01 -1.84 20.19
CA ILE A 399 -2.87 -0.88 19.48
C ILE A 399 -4.29 -1.47 19.40
N ASN A 400 -5.23 -0.87 20.14
CA ASN A 400 -6.62 -1.30 20.12
C ASN A 400 -7.29 -0.97 18.77
N GLN A 401 -7.60 -2.00 17.98
CA GLN A 401 -8.23 -1.84 16.67
C GLN A 401 -9.64 -1.25 16.74
N GLU A 402 -10.40 -1.52 17.80
CA GLU A 402 -11.78 -1.03 17.97
C GLU A 402 -11.84 0.48 18.23
N GLU A 403 -10.75 1.05 18.77
CA GLU A 403 -10.66 2.46 19.14
C GLU A 403 -9.93 3.35 18.13
N ARG A 404 -9.53 2.81 16.98
CA ARG A 404 -8.88 3.59 15.91
C ARG A 404 -9.81 3.78 14.72
N SER A 405 -9.55 4.84 13.95
CA SER A 405 -10.18 5.09 12.67
C SER A 405 -9.12 5.23 11.58
N PHE A 406 -9.57 5.33 10.34
CA PHE A 406 -8.70 5.69 9.24
C PHE A 406 -9.43 6.60 8.26
N THR A 407 -8.68 7.24 7.39
CA THR A 407 -9.23 7.86 6.19
C THR A 407 -8.31 7.65 5.03
N ILE A 408 -8.89 7.47 3.86
CA ILE A 408 -8.16 7.35 2.61
C ILE A 408 -8.83 8.22 1.55
N ILE A 409 -8.03 9.00 0.83
CA ILE A 409 -8.46 9.89 -0.26
C ILE A 409 -7.39 9.88 -1.33
N ALA A 410 -7.77 9.97 -2.61
CA ALA A 410 -6.82 10.00 -3.71
C ALA A 410 -6.97 11.21 -4.63
N TYR A 411 -5.85 11.72 -5.15
CA TYR A 411 -5.79 12.80 -6.13
C TYR A 411 -4.90 12.43 -7.32
N PRO A 412 -5.16 12.95 -8.53
CA PRO A 412 -4.30 12.69 -9.66
C PRO A 412 -2.94 13.37 -9.44
N VAL A 413 -1.91 12.87 -10.14
CA VAL A 413 -0.62 13.54 -10.33
C VAL A 413 -0.41 13.97 -11.78
N PRO A 414 0.52 14.91 -12.07
CA PRO A 414 0.78 15.41 -13.42
C PRO A 414 1.01 14.35 -14.51
N SER A 415 1.47 13.15 -14.16
CA SER A 415 1.62 12.03 -15.11
C SER A 415 0.31 11.56 -15.75
N ILE A 416 -0.84 11.98 -15.22
CA ILE A 416 -2.17 11.70 -15.81
C ILE A 416 -2.32 12.33 -17.21
N GLY A 417 -1.54 13.38 -17.52
CA GLY A 417 -1.48 14.01 -18.84
C GLY A 417 -1.78 15.51 -18.82
N GLU A 418 -1.91 16.11 -20.01
CA GLU A 418 -2.06 17.56 -20.19
C GLU A 418 -3.30 18.17 -19.50
N ASN A 419 -4.36 17.36 -19.31
CA ASN A 419 -5.59 17.78 -18.62
C ASN A 419 -5.49 17.67 -17.08
N PHE A 420 -4.28 17.58 -16.51
CA PHE A 420 -4.06 17.38 -15.08
C PHE A 420 -4.86 18.38 -14.20
N PRO A 421 -4.82 19.71 -14.43
CA PRO A 421 -5.60 20.66 -13.63
C PRO A 421 -7.11 20.41 -13.69
N GLU A 422 -7.65 20.11 -14.87
CA GLU A 422 -9.07 19.83 -15.07
C GLU A 422 -9.48 18.53 -14.36
N ILE A 423 -8.69 17.46 -14.51
CA ILE A 423 -8.96 16.18 -13.85
C ILE A 423 -8.87 16.34 -12.33
N PHE A 424 -7.91 17.12 -11.82
CA PHE A 424 -7.80 17.41 -10.39
C PHE A 424 -9.07 18.06 -9.84
N GLU A 425 -9.63 19.03 -10.55
CA GLU A 425 -10.88 19.69 -10.16
C GLU A 425 -12.10 18.76 -10.27
N GLU A 426 -12.18 17.91 -11.29
CA GLU A 426 -13.24 16.90 -11.37
C GLU A 426 -13.16 15.90 -10.21
N ILE A 427 -11.95 15.52 -9.80
CA ILE A 427 -11.73 14.65 -8.63
C ILE A 427 -12.11 15.35 -7.33
N ARG A 428 -11.85 16.66 -7.19
CA ARG A 428 -12.39 17.42 -6.05
C ARG A 428 -13.91 17.29 -5.98
N LYS A 429 -14.63 17.41 -7.09
CA LYS A 429 -16.10 17.24 -7.13
C LYS A 429 -16.52 15.82 -6.75
N VAL A 430 -15.84 14.81 -7.27
CA VAL A 430 -16.08 13.40 -6.95
C VAL A 430 -15.88 13.12 -5.45
N ASN A 431 -14.83 13.67 -4.85
CA ASN A 431 -14.54 13.53 -3.41
C ASN A 431 -15.55 14.27 -2.52
N THR A 432 -16.30 15.23 -3.07
CA THR A 432 -17.30 16.03 -2.32
C THR A 432 -18.74 15.76 -2.73
N LEU A 433 -19.03 14.60 -3.35
CA LEU A 433 -20.40 14.22 -3.70
C LEU A 433 -21.33 14.19 -2.46
N ASP A 434 -22.61 14.50 -2.67
CA ASP A 434 -23.59 14.64 -1.58
C ASP A 434 -23.96 13.29 -0.96
N ASN A 435 -23.41 13.02 0.24
CA ASN A 435 -23.70 11.82 1.03
C ASN A 435 -25.20 11.60 1.27
N GLU A 436 -26.03 12.65 1.45
CA GLU A 436 -27.46 12.47 1.72
C GLU A 436 -28.26 12.05 0.48
N VAL A 437 -27.74 12.33 -0.72
CA VAL A 437 -28.30 11.80 -1.98
C VAL A 437 -27.94 10.33 -2.12
N TYR A 438 -26.66 9.98 -1.96
CA TYR A 438 -26.18 8.61 -2.11
C TYR A 438 -26.79 7.67 -1.05
N LYS A 439 -26.85 8.10 0.21
CA LYS A 439 -27.49 7.39 1.32
C LYS A 439 -28.88 6.88 0.98
N LYS A 440 -29.72 7.74 0.38
CA LYS A 440 -31.10 7.37 -0.01
C LYS A 440 -31.13 6.37 -1.15
N ILE A 441 -30.28 6.56 -2.15
CA ILE A 441 -30.16 5.67 -3.32
C ILE A 441 -29.69 4.29 -2.87
N GLN A 442 -28.59 4.24 -2.11
CA GLN A 442 -27.99 3.04 -1.54
C GLN A 442 -28.98 2.31 -0.64
N GLN A 443 -29.74 3.02 0.21
CA GLN A 443 -30.76 2.41 1.07
C GLN A 443 -31.85 1.69 0.27
N ASN A 444 -32.37 2.29 -0.81
CA ASN A 444 -33.36 1.62 -1.67
C ASN A 444 -32.83 0.31 -2.26
N MET A 445 -31.53 0.27 -2.58
CA MET A 445 -30.86 -0.95 -3.05
C MET A 445 -30.71 -1.98 -1.93
N ILE A 446 -30.26 -1.55 -0.75
CA ILE A 446 -30.11 -2.40 0.44
C ILE A 446 -31.45 -3.03 0.83
N ASP A 447 -32.55 -2.28 0.81
CA ASP A 447 -33.87 -2.79 1.18
C ASP A 447 -34.33 -3.97 0.29
N VAL A 448 -33.88 -4.02 -0.97
CA VAL A 448 -34.12 -5.14 -1.89
C VAL A 448 -33.12 -6.26 -1.65
N LEU A 449 -31.85 -5.94 -1.45
CA LEU A 449 -30.80 -6.92 -1.16
C LEU A 449 -31.04 -7.67 0.17
N ASP A 450 -31.58 -7.00 1.18
CA ASP A 450 -31.95 -7.59 2.47
C ASP A 450 -33.01 -8.70 2.34
N GLN A 451 -33.79 -8.69 1.26
CA GLN A 451 -34.80 -9.72 0.97
C GLN A 451 -34.24 -10.88 0.14
N SER A 452 -33.05 -10.74 -0.42
CA SER A 452 -32.47 -11.70 -1.37
C SER A 452 -31.61 -12.77 -0.68
N GLU A 453 -31.55 -13.97 -1.25
CA GLU A 453 -30.68 -15.06 -0.79
C GLU A 453 -29.30 -15.04 -1.47
N ALA A 454 -29.19 -14.38 -2.63
CA ALA A 454 -27.95 -14.26 -3.37
C ALA A 454 -27.93 -13.03 -4.28
N VAL A 455 -26.73 -12.60 -4.67
CA VAL A 455 -26.48 -11.67 -5.78
C VAL A 455 -25.92 -12.46 -6.96
N HIS A 456 -26.47 -12.26 -8.16
CA HIS A 456 -25.93 -12.84 -9.39
C HIS A 456 -25.31 -11.76 -10.27
N ILE A 457 -24.04 -11.94 -10.62
CA ILE A 457 -23.25 -11.01 -11.41
C ILE A 457 -22.88 -11.69 -12.73
N MET A 458 -23.18 -11.05 -13.85
CA MET A 458 -22.82 -11.52 -15.19
C MET A 458 -22.08 -10.46 -15.99
N GLY A 459 -20.95 -10.85 -16.57
CA GLY A 459 -20.19 -10.06 -17.53
C GLY A 459 -20.79 -10.07 -18.94
N ARG A 460 -20.30 -9.21 -19.81
CA ARG A 460 -20.63 -9.14 -21.24
C ARG A 460 -19.39 -8.96 -22.11
N GLY A 461 -19.56 -9.17 -23.41
CA GLY A 461 -18.47 -9.00 -24.38
C GLY A 461 -17.37 -10.04 -24.16
N ARG A 462 -16.15 -9.57 -23.85
CA ARG A 462 -15.02 -10.46 -23.51
C ARG A 462 -15.04 -10.91 -22.05
N ASN A 463 -15.72 -10.17 -21.18
CA ASN A 463 -15.83 -10.51 -19.78
C ASN A 463 -16.75 -11.73 -19.63
N MET A 464 -16.24 -12.76 -18.93
CA MET A 464 -16.89 -14.07 -18.79
C MET A 464 -17.44 -14.29 -17.38
N THR A 465 -17.52 -13.22 -16.58
CA THR A 465 -18.02 -13.30 -15.21
C THR A 465 -19.40 -13.95 -15.20
N ASN A 466 -19.56 -14.94 -14.33
CA ASN A 466 -20.82 -15.57 -13.99
C ASN A 466 -20.67 -16.07 -12.57
N LEU A 467 -20.99 -15.19 -11.61
CA LEU A 467 -20.72 -15.38 -10.20
C LEU A 467 -22.03 -15.26 -9.41
N THR A 468 -22.34 -16.29 -8.63
CA THR A 468 -23.42 -16.24 -7.64
C THR A 468 -22.79 -16.07 -6.27
N VAL A 469 -23.16 -15.02 -5.55
CA VAL A 469 -22.71 -14.73 -4.19
C VAL A 469 -23.85 -14.96 -3.21
N ALA A 470 -23.68 -15.90 -2.29
CA ALA A 470 -24.68 -16.24 -1.28
C ALA A 470 -24.69 -15.23 -0.12
N LEU A 471 -25.87 -14.88 0.37
CA LEU A 471 -26.06 -13.88 1.41
C LEU A 471 -26.52 -14.50 2.74
N CYS A 472 -26.24 -13.80 3.84
CA CYS A 472 -26.70 -14.23 5.15
C CYS A 472 -28.24 -14.17 5.27
N ASP A 473 -28.81 -14.90 6.23
CA ASP A 473 -30.23 -14.77 6.56
C ASP A 473 -30.41 -13.75 7.67
N LEU A 474 -31.48 -12.95 7.60
CA LEU A 474 -31.86 -12.03 8.68
C LEU A 474 -32.79 -12.76 9.67
N LYS A 475 -32.58 -12.55 10.96
CA LYS A 475 -33.47 -13.03 12.01
C LYS A 475 -34.64 -12.06 12.22
N ASP A 476 -34.36 -10.75 12.17
CA ASP A 476 -35.36 -9.69 12.29
C ASP A 476 -35.08 -8.58 11.26
N ALA A 477 -35.70 -8.69 10.08
CA ALA A 477 -35.53 -7.73 8.98
C ALA A 477 -35.98 -6.29 9.31
N SER A 478 -36.67 -6.07 10.44
CA SER A 478 -37.01 -4.72 10.91
C SER A 478 -35.89 -4.04 11.70
N LYS A 479 -34.86 -4.80 12.11
CA LYS A 479 -33.75 -4.33 12.95
C LYS A 479 -32.37 -4.69 12.43
N GLU A 480 -32.29 -5.64 11.49
CA GLU A 480 -31.05 -6.18 10.96
C GLU A 480 -30.97 -5.92 9.45
N THR A 481 -29.76 -5.75 8.95
CA THR A 481 -29.47 -5.58 7.53
C THR A 481 -28.23 -6.41 7.13
N LYS A 482 -28.21 -6.86 5.88
CA LYS A 482 -27.12 -7.66 5.31
C LYS A 482 -26.03 -6.78 4.70
N PHE A 483 -26.37 -5.56 4.29
CA PHE A 483 -25.44 -4.68 3.59
C PHE A 483 -25.17 -3.41 4.39
N GLU A 484 -23.92 -2.95 4.36
CA GLU A 484 -23.54 -1.65 4.87
C GLU A 484 -23.77 -0.57 3.81
N ASN A 485 -24.33 0.56 4.24
CA ASN A 485 -24.50 1.77 3.46
C ASN A 485 -23.23 2.62 3.58
N CYS A 486 -22.25 2.34 2.73
CA CYS A 486 -20.92 2.96 2.79
C CYS A 486 -20.97 4.37 2.16
N LEU A 487 -20.89 5.38 3.03
CA LEU A 487 -20.79 6.79 2.67
C LEU A 487 -19.33 7.26 2.69
N ALA A 488 -19.05 8.49 2.24
CA ALA A 488 -17.72 9.09 2.27
C ALA A 488 -17.28 9.48 3.70
N ASP A 489 -17.17 8.48 4.57
CA ASP A 489 -16.83 8.67 5.97
C ASP A 489 -15.38 8.24 6.23
N VAL A 490 -14.94 7.05 5.79
CA VAL A 490 -13.53 6.62 5.89
C VAL A 490 -12.87 6.43 4.53
N ASN A 491 -13.63 6.01 3.52
CA ASN A 491 -13.19 5.86 2.14
C ASN A 491 -13.79 7.01 1.31
N ILE A 492 -12.94 7.89 0.79
CA ILE A 492 -13.38 9.03 -0.04
C ILE A 492 -12.91 8.77 -1.48
N PRO A 493 -13.82 8.73 -2.47
CA PRO A 493 -15.21 9.23 -2.45
C PRO A 493 -16.27 8.21 -1.98
N VAL A 494 -17.51 8.69 -1.79
CA VAL A 494 -18.69 7.84 -1.58
C VAL A 494 -18.92 6.94 -2.80
N GLY A 495 -19.55 5.80 -2.56
CA GLY A 495 -20.39 5.20 -3.59
C GLY A 495 -20.34 3.70 -3.66
N GLU A 496 -20.63 2.98 -2.58
CA GLU A 496 -20.88 1.54 -2.64
C GLU A 496 -21.89 1.08 -1.58
N VAL A 497 -22.44 -0.11 -1.77
CA VAL A 497 -23.03 -0.90 -0.69
C VAL A 497 -22.30 -2.24 -0.67
N PHE A 498 -21.95 -2.73 0.51
CA PHE A 498 -21.13 -3.95 0.62
C PHE A 498 -21.64 -4.90 1.72
N THR A 499 -21.24 -6.16 1.64
CA THR A 499 -21.58 -7.19 2.63
C THR A 499 -20.43 -8.18 2.80
N SER A 500 -20.33 -8.82 3.97
CA SER A 500 -19.54 -10.05 4.10
C SER A 500 -20.38 -11.24 3.63
N PRO A 501 -20.03 -11.88 2.50
CA PRO A 501 -20.84 -12.95 1.94
C PRO A 501 -20.72 -14.26 2.73
N LYS A 502 -21.74 -15.12 2.61
CA LYS A 502 -21.59 -16.54 2.99
C LYS A 502 -20.66 -17.21 1.98
N LEU A 503 -19.73 -18.03 2.46
CA LEU A 503 -18.88 -18.81 1.58
C LEU A 503 -19.70 -19.92 0.92
N LYS A 504 -20.42 -20.72 1.71
CA LYS A 504 -21.22 -21.82 1.17
C LYS A 504 -22.31 -21.31 0.22
N GLY A 505 -22.35 -21.87 -0.99
CA GLY A 505 -23.27 -21.44 -2.04
C GLY A 505 -22.73 -20.31 -2.92
N THR A 506 -21.62 -19.66 -2.55
CA THR A 506 -20.93 -18.70 -3.43
C THR A 506 -20.06 -19.43 -4.44
N ASN A 507 -20.40 -19.35 -5.73
CA ASN A 507 -19.77 -20.13 -6.78
C ASN A 507 -19.75 -19.38 -8.12
N GLY A 508 -18.72 -19.63 -8.92
CA GLY A 508 -18.65 -19.17 -10.30
C GLY A 508 -17.33 -18.51 -10.66
N LEU A 509 -17.30 -17.87 -11.82
CA LEU A 509 -16.12 -17.22 -12.37
C LEU A 509 -16.23 -15.71 -12.16
N LEU A 510 -15.20 -15.11 -11.57
CA LEU A 510 -14.86 -13.70 -11.67
C LEU A 510 -13.82 -13.53 -12.78
N HIS A 511 -14.11 -12.67 -13.76
CA HIS A 511 -13.18 -12.35 -14.83
C HIS A 511 -13.11 -10.82 -14.95
N VAL A 512 -11.90 -10.26 -14.98
CA VAL A 512 -11.66 -8.85 -15.33
C VAL A 512 -10.64 -8.79 -16.44
N THR A 513 -10.93 -8.08 -17.54
CA THR A 513 -10.07 -8.16 -18.72
C THR A 513 -8.73 -7.44 -18.52
N GLU A 514 -8.74 -6.33 -17.77
CA GLU A 514 -7.55 -5.53 -17.44
C GLU A 514 -7.78 -4.86 -16.08
N VAL A 515 -6.85 -5.01 -15.13
CA VAL A 515 -6.95 -4.40 -13.79
C VAL A 515 -5.57 -4.11 -13.20
N TYR A 516 -5.44 -3.02 -12.45
CA TYR A 516 -4.22 -2.67 -11.72
C TYR A 516 -4.42 -2.91 -10.22
N LEU A 517 -3.69 -3.86 -9.64
CA LEU A 517 -3.81 -4.28 -8.25
C LEU A 517 -2.43 -4.28 -7.58
N ASN A 518 -2.31 -3.73 -6.37
CA ASN A 518 -1.06 -3.73 -5.59
C ASN A 518 0.17 -3.23 -6.37
N GLY A 519 0.01 -2.21 -7.22
CA GLY A 519 1.09 -1.67 -8.04
C GLY A 519 1.44 -2.50 -9.27
N LEU A 520 0.64 -3.52 -9.60
CA LEU A 520 0.89 -4.47 -10.67
C LEU A 520 -0.28 -4.57 -11.64
N TYR A 521 0.03 -4.60 -12.93
CA TYR A 521 -0.97 -4.79 -13.97
C TYR A 521 -1.30 -6.27 -14.19
N TYR A 522 -2.59 -6.61 -14.18
CA TYR A 522 -3.12 -7.95 -14.47
C TYR A 522 -3.94 -7.92 -15.76
N LYS A 523 -3.61 -8.86 -16.65
CA LYS A 523 -4.29 -9.01 -17.94
C LYS A 523 -5.08 -10.31 -17.96
N ASP A 524 -6.35 -10.26 -18.38
CA ASP A 524 -7.27 -11.41 -18.48
C ASP A 524 -7.34 -12.20 -17.16
N LEU A 525 -7.49 -11.49 -16.02
CA LEU A 525 -7.49 -12.06 -14.68
C LEU A 525 -8.76 -12.87 -14.44
N LYS A 526 -8.61 -14.16 -14.16
CA LYS A 526 -9.71 -15.11 -13.90
C LYS A 526 -9.53 -15.75 -12.55
N ILE A 527 -10.61 -15.79 -11.76
CA ILE A 527 -10.67 -16.43 -10.46
C ILE A 527 -11.98 -17.22 -10.37
N THR A 528 -11.88 -18.54 -10.21
CA THR A 528 -13.02 -19.43 -10.02
C THR A 528 -13.22 -19.68 -8.54
N PHE A 529 -14.44 -19.47 -8.05
CA PHE A 529 -14.84 -19.72 -6.68
C PHE A 529 -15.71 -20.97 -6.57
N LYS A 530 -15.46 -21.72 -5.50
CA LYS A 530 -16.28 -22.85 -5.06
C LYS A 530 -16.52 -22.78 -3.58
N ASP A 531 -17.79 -22.70 -3.20
CA ASP A 531 -18.23 -22.42 -1.83
C ASP A 531 -17.38 -21.29 -1.20
N GLY A 532 -17.25 -20.18 -1.95
CA GLY A 532 -16.58 -18.96 -1.50
C GLY A 532 -15.06 -19.04 -1.43
N MET A 533 -14.44 -20.18 -1.71
CA MET A 533 -12.98 -20.34 -1.74
C MET A 533 -12.48 -20.30 -3.18
N ILE A 534 -11.30 -19.71 -3.41
CA ILE A 534 -10.63 -19.78 -4.70
C ILE A 534 -10.27 -21.24 -5.01
N GLU A 535 -10.76 -21.77 -6.12
CA GLU A 535 -10.47 -23.11 -6.63
C GLU A 535 -9.41 -23.07 -7.74
N GLU A 536 -9.51 -22.11 -8.66
CA GLU A 536 -8.60 -21.94 -9.80
C GLU A 536 -8.38 -20.45 -10.09
N TYR A 537 -7.21 -20.11 -10.65
CA TYR A 537 -6.89 -18.75 -11.07
C TYR A 537 -5.91 -18.74 -12.25
N SER A 538 -5.98 -17.72 -13.10
CA SER A 538 -5.03 -17.49 -14.20
C SER A 538 -5.02 -16.03 -14.65
N CYS A 539 -3.93 -15.61 -15.31
CA CYS A 539 -3.84 -14.36 -16.04
C CYS A 539 -2.95 -14.54 -17.28
N ALA A 540 -3.11 -13.64 -18.26
CA ALA A 540 -2.40 -13.63 -19.54
C ALA A 540 -1.21 -12.66 -19.58
N ASN A 541 -0.65 -12.29 -18.41
CA ASN A 541 0.54 -11.44 -18.30
C ASN A 541 1.79 -12.10 -18.90
N PHE A 542 1.87 -13.43 -18.84
CA PHE A 542 3.01 -14.19 -19.34
C PHE A 542 2.58 -15.17 -20.43
N PRO A 543 3.48 -15.55 -21.37
CA PRO A 543 3.18 -16.55 -22.40
C PRO A 543 2.91 -17.95 -21.83
N ASP A 544 3.52 -18.28 -20.69
CA ASP A 544 3.30 -19.52 -19.95
C ASP A 544 2.22 -19.31 -18.89
N GLU A 545 1.24 -20.21 -18.85
CA GLU A 545 0.14 -20.18 -17.89
C GLU A 545 0.64 -20.41 -16.46
N GLU A 546 1.68 -21.23 -16.27
CA GLU A 546 2.26 -21.50 -14.95
C GLU A 546 2.90 -20.23 -14.35
N ASP A 547 3.52 -19.38 -15.18
CA ASP A 547 4.08 -18.11 -14.74
C ASP A 547 2.98 -17.11 -14.33
N GLY A 548 1.86 -17.09 -15.06
CA GLY A 548 0.69 -16.29 -14.68
C GLY A 548 0.08 -16.73 -13.35
N GLN A 549 -0.05 -18.04 -13.13
CA GLN A 549 -0.49 -18.60 -11.84
C GLN A 549 0.47 -18.24 -10.71
N LYS A 550 1.78 -18.42 -10.92
CA LYS A 550 2.80 -18.05 -9.94
C LYS A 550 2.74 -16.56 -9.60
N PHE A 551 2.54 -15.70 -10.60
CA PHE A 551 2.40 -14.27 -10.41
C PHE A 551 1.20 -13.90 -9.53
N ILE A 552 0.04 -14.52 -9.77
CA ILE A 552 -1.16 -14.35 -8.92
C ILE A 552 -0.91 -14.87 -7.50
N LYS A 553 -0.32 -16.07 -7.37
CA LYS A 553 -0.01 -16.67 -6.07
C LYS A 553 0.90 -15.80 -5.22
N GLU A 554 1.98 -15.27 -5.80
CA GLU A 554 2.97 -14.45 -5.10
C GLU A 554 2.43 -13.07 -4.68
N ASN A 555 1.60 -12.44 -5.54
CA ASN A 555 1.28 -11.03 -5.40
C ASN A 555 -0.18 -10.71 -5.03
N LEU A 556 -1.14 -11.63 -5.29
CA LEU A 556 -2.55 -11.48 -4.88
C LEU A 556 -2.92 -12.41 -3.73
N LEU A 557 -2.42 -13.66 -3.73
CA LEU A 557 -2.69 -14.62 -2.65
C LEU A 557 -1.63 -14.61 -1.54
N TYR A 558 -0.60 -13.76 -1.67
CA TYR A 558 0.49 -13.62 -0.69
C TYR A 558 1.14 -14.97 -0.34
N ASN A 559 1.41 -15.78 -1.36
CA ASN A 559 1.97 -17.13 -1.31
C ASN A 559 1.08 -18.22 -0.67
N ARG A 560 -0.23 -18.00 -0.60
CA ARG A 560 -1.21 -19.02 -0.20
C ARG A 560 -1.77 -19.74 -1.42
N GLU A 561 -2.27 -20.96 -1.22
CA GLU A 561 -2.93 -21.72 -2.29
C GLU A 561 -4.34 -21.20 -2.60
N THR A 562 -5.03 -20.66 -1.60
CA THR A 562 -6.42 -20.20 -1.72
C THR A 562 -6.70 -19.08 -0.71
N LEU A 563 -7.71 -18.27 -1.01
CA LEU A 563 -8.30 -17.26 -0.14
C LEU A 563 -9.83 -17.37 -0.22
N PRO A 564 -10.56 -17.00 0.84
CA PRO A 564 -12.00 -16.84 0.77
C PRO A 564 -12.38 -15.54 0.07
N ILE A 565 -13.63 -15.44 -0.39
CA ILE A 565 -14.29 -14.18 -0.66
C ILE A 565 -14.58 -13.45 0.67
N GLY A 566 -14.05 -12.23 0.79
CA GLY A 566 -14.18 -11.39 1.98
C GLY A 566 -15.33 -10.39 1.89
N GLU A 567 -15.61 -9.89 0.68
CA GLU A 567 -16.60 -8.85 0.41
C GLU A 567 -17.30 -9.09 -0.93
N CYS A 568 -18.58 -8.71 -0.98
CA CYS A 568 -19.29 -8.45 -2.22
C CYS A 568 -19.95 -7.09 -2.13
N ALA A 569 -19.71 -6.25 -3.14
CA ALA A 569 -20.19 -4.89 -3.15
C ALA A 569 -20.69 -4.45 -4.52
N ILE A 570 -21.50 -3.40 -4.50
CA ILE A 570 -22.04 -2.75 -5.68
C ILE A 570 -21.67 -1.27 -5.60
N GLY A 571 -20.66 -0.88 -6.38
CA GLY A 571 -20.32 0.51 -6.62
C GLY A 571 -21.48 1.26 -7.28
N THR A 572 -21.68 2.51 -6.89
CA THR A 572 -22.78 3.40 -7.27
C THR A 572 -22.29 4.76 -7.78
N ASN A 573 -20.98 5.00 -7.81
CA ASN A 573 -20.39 6.26 -8.24
C ASN A 573 -20.24 6.34 -9.77
N THR A 574 -21.37 6.46 -10.46
CA THR A 574 -21.42 6.67 -11.91
C THR A 574 -20.80 7.98 -12.36
N THR A 575 -20.72 8.99 -11.47
CA THR A 575 -20.04 10.27 -11.74
C THR A 575 -18.54 10.06 -11.93
N ALA A 576 -17.89 9.32 -11.02
CA ALA A 576 -16.48 8.97 -11.15
C ALA A 576 -16.24 8.13 -12.41
N TYR A 577 -17.14 7.20 -12.74
CA TYR A 577 -17.05 6.40 -13.97
C TYR A 577 -17.08 7.26 -15.23
N VAL A 578 -18.08 8.13 -15.38
CA VAL A 578 -18.20 8.97 -16.58
C VAL A 578 -17.03 9.94 -16.70
N MET A 579 -16.56 10.48 -15.58
CA MET A 579 -15.34 11.30 -15.55
C MET A 579 -14.13 10.50 -16.07
N ALA A 580 -13.93 9.29 -15.56
CA ALA A 580 -12.80 8.47 -15.97
C ALA A 580 -12.86 8.05 -17.45
N GLU A 581 -14.06 7.78 -17.97
CA GLU A 581 -14.30 7.50 -19.40
C GLU A 581 -14.00 8.73 -20.26
N LYS A 582 -14.51 9.91 -19.87
CA LYS A 582 -14.31 11.18 -20.59
C LYS A 582 -12.83 11.53 -20.79
N TYR A 583 -12.00 11.28 -19.78
CA TYR A 583 -10.56 11.55 -19.85
C TYR A 583 -9.72 10.35 -20.30
N GLY A 584 -10.33 9.16 -20.46
CA GLY A 584 -9.61 7.95 -20.86
C GLY A 584 -8.63 7.44 -19.80
N ILE A 585 -8.99 7.56 -18.51
CA ILE A 585 -8.09 7.29 -17.37
C ILE A 585 -8.52 6.10 -16.50
N MET A 586 -9.47 5.27 -16.96
CA MET A 586 -9.97 4.10 -16.22
C MET A 586 -8.84 3.21 -15.68
N SER A 587 -7.86 2.87 -16.51
CA SER A 587 -6.72 2.01 -16.14
C SER A 587 -5.70 2.68 -15.21
N LYS A 588 -5.84 3.98 -14.97
CA LYS A 588 -4.95 4.79 -14.12
C LYS A 588 -5.57 5.14 -12.77
N LEU A 589 -6.83 4.79 -12.54
CA LEU A 589 -7.49 5.03 -11.26
C LEU A 589 -6.95 4.10 -10.17
N PRO A 590 -6.87 4.58 -8.91
CA PRO A 590 -6.56 3.72 -7.78
C PRO A 590 -7.78 2.84 -7.46
N ILE A 591 -7.53 1.70 -6.81
CA ILE A 591 -8.60 0.77 -6.37
C ILE A 591 -9.67 1.53 -5.58
N LEU A 592 -9.26 2.42 -4.67
CA LEU A 592 -10.14 3.29 -3.88
C LEU A 592 -11.27 3.97 -4.67
N ILE A 593 -10.96 4.46 -5.88
CA ILE A 593 -11.96 5.12 -6.73
C ILE A 593 -12.64 4.09 -7.63
N ALA A 594 -11.87 3.14 -8.18
CA ALA A 594 -12.37 2.12 -9.08
C ALA A 594 -13.48 1.26 -8.43
N GLU A 595 -13.32 0.84 -7.19
CA GLU A 595 -14.30 0.02 -6.43
C GLU A 595 -15.66 0.72 -6.28
N LYS A 596 -15.68 2.05 -6.23
CA LYS A 596 -16.93 2.82 -6.16
C LYS A 596 -17.68 2.83 -7.49
N MET A 597 -17.08 2.38 -8.59
CA MET A 597 -17.57 2.54 -9.96
C MET A 597 -18.11 1.24 -10.59
N GLY A 598 -18.28 0.16 -9.83
CA GLY A 598 -18.78 -1.10 -10.36
C GLY A 598 -18.98 -2.13 -9.24
N PRO A 599 -19.53 -3.32 -9.52
CA PRO A 599 -19.46 -4.39 -8.54
C PRO A 599 -18.02 -4.83 -8.38
N HIS A 600 -17.62 -5.03 -7.13
CA HIS A 600 -16.32 -5.57 -6.79
C HIS A 600 -16.44 -6.71 -5.80
N ILE A 601 -15.42 -7.55 -5.84
CA ILE A 601 -15.28 -8.72 -4.99
C ILE A 601 -13.92 -8.61 -4.30
N ALA A 602 -13.91 -8.63 -2.97
CA ALA A 602 -12.67 -8.72 -2.22
C ALA A 602 -12.30 -10.19 -2.00
N ILE A 603 -11.03 -10.53 -2.22
CA ILE A 603 -10.44 -11.80 -1.78
C ILE A 603 -9.62 -11.58 -0.51
N GLY A 604 -9.75 -12.50 0.46
CA GLY A 604 -9.13 -12.41 1.78
C GLY A 604 -10.12 -12.22 2.91
N ASP A 605 -9.72 -11.46 3.94
CA ASP A 605 -10.51 -11.21 5.14
C ASP A 605 -11.77 -10.37 4.85
N THR A 606 -12.77 -10.46 5.72
CA THR A 606 -13.93 -9.56 5.66
C THR A 606 -13.53 -8.13 6.05
N CYS A 607 -14.34 -7.14 5.64
CA CYS A 607 -14.13 -5.72 5.99
C CYS A 607 -14.20 -5.48 7.52
N TYR A 608 -14.75 -6.44 8.27
CA TYR A 608 -14.89 -6.42 9.71
C TYR A 608 -13.83 -7.26 10.42
N SER A 609 -12.72 -7.62 9.76
CA SER A 609 -11.62 -8.35 10.39
C SER A 609 -11.23 -7.72 11.73
N TYR A 610 -11.25 -8.51 12.81
CA TYR A 610 -11.05 -8.12 14.21
C TYR A 610 -12.13 -7.20 14.83
N CYS A 611 -13.15 -6.84 14.08
CA CYS A 611 -14.28 -6.00 14.50
C CYS A 611 -15.63 -6.72 14.34
N GLU A 612 -15.64 -8.04 14.11
CA GLU A 612 -16.88 -8.78 13.81
C GLU A 612 -17.87 -8.79 14.97
N ASP A 613 -17.39 -8.65 16.20
CA ASP A 613 -18.23 -8.62 17.41
C ASP A 613 -18.68 -7.18 17.79
N VAL A 614 -18.14 -6.14 17.12
CA VAL A 614 -18.55 -4.73 17.31
C VAL A 614 -19.90 -4.48 16.65
N ARG A 615 -20.88 -3.96 17.38
CA ARG A 615 -22.20 -3.63 16.79
C ARG A 615 -22.11 -2.32 16.02
N VAL A 616 -22.34 -2.41 14.72
CA VAL A 616 -22.37 -1.28 13.79
C VAL A 616 -23.76 -1.17 13.18
N TYR A 617 -24.16 0.05 12.84
CA TYR A 617 -25.52 0.35 12.42
C TYR A 617 -25.50 1.20 11.16
N ASN A 618 -26.38 0.89 10.22
CA ASN A 618 -26.62 1.75 9.08
C ASN A 618 -27.32 3.05 9.50
N PRO A 619 -27.32 4.08 8.63
CA PRO A 619 -28.02 5.34 8.89
C PRO A 619 -29.53 5.22 9.13
N ASP A 620 -30.16 4.11 8.73
CA ASP A 620 -31.57 3.78 9.00
C ASP A 620 -31.81 3.19 10.40
N GLY A 621 -30.73 2.94 11.15
CA GLY A 621 -30.73 2.38 12.51
C GLY A 621 -30.75 0.85 12.57
N LYS A 622 -30.69 0.14 11.44
CA LYS A 622 -30.57 -1.33 11.43
C LYS A 622 -29.13 -1.76 11.72
N GLU A 623 -28.99 -2.80 12.52
CA GLU A 623 -27.69 -3.44 12.81
C GLU A 623 -27.21 -4.23 11.60
N ILE A 624 -25.95 -4.01 11.21
CA ILE A 624 -25.33 -4.80 10.15
C ILE A 624 -24.89 -6.14 10.75
N VAL A 625 -25.47 -7.24 10.26
CA VAL A 625 -25.22 -8.58 10.81
C VAL A 625 -24.28 -9.44 9.97
N ALA A 626 -24.09 -9.09 8.69
CA ALA A 626 -23.20 -9.79 7.77
C ALA A 626 -21.73 -9.33 7.95
N LYS A 627 -21.14 -9.69 9.08
CA LYS A 627 -19.76 -9.29 9.45
C LYS A 627 -18.74 -10.43 9.44
N GLU A 628 -19.23 -11.66 9.49
CA GLU A 628 -18.41 -12.88 9.51
C GLU A 628 -18.87 -13.86 8.44
N ASN A 629 -17.96 -14.76 8.08
CA ASN A 629 -18.14 -15.86 7.14
C ASN A 629 -17.57 -17.16 7.75
N GLU A 630 -17.62 -18.26 7.02
CA GLU A 630 -17.22 -19.58 7.50
C GLU A 630 -15.73 -19.70 7.85
N CYS A 631 -14.88 -18.77 7.39
CA CYS A 631 -13.49 -18.64 7.83
C CYS A 631 -13.38 -17.75 9.08
N SER A 632 -13.86 -16.52 9.04
CA SER A 632 -13.71 -15.53 10.14
C SER A 632 -14.45 -15.94 11.42
N VAL A 633 -15.51 -16.74 11.33
CA VAL A 633 -16.18 -17.31 12.52
C VAL A 633 -15.26 -18.20 13.35
N LEU A 634 -14.23 -18.81 12.73
CA LEU A 634 -13.24 -19.64 13.40
C LEU A 634 -12.39 -18.85 14.39
N ARG A 635 -12.44 -17.51 14.42
CA ARG A 635 -11.71 -16.69 15.42
C ARG A 635 -12.02 -17.09 16.86
N LYS A 636 -13.23 -17.63 17.09
CA LYS A 636 -13.70 -18.11 18.39
C LYS A 636 -13.07 -19.44 18.81
N GLU A 637 -12.50 -20.18 17.86
CA GLU A 637 -11.91 -21.52 18.06
C GLU A 637 -10.39 -21.53 17.82
N ASP A 638 -9.96 -20.99 16.68
CA ASP A 638 -8.58 -20.93 16.20
C ASP A 638 -8.37 -19.65 15.34
N PRO A 639 -7.95 -18.53 15.96
CA PRO A 639 -7.70 -17.27 15.27
C PRO A 639 -6.77 -17.37 14.05
N LYS A 640 -5.85 -18.34 14.03
CA LYS A 640 -4.92 -18.52 12.91
C LYS A 640 -5.60 -19.00 11.63
N LYS A 641 -6.80 -19.56 11.73
CA LYS A 641 -7.61 -20.00 10.58
C LYS A 641 -8.64 -18.95 10.14
N ALA A 642 -8.81 -17.90 10.93
CA ALA A 642 -9.81 -16.86 10.69
C ALA A 642 -9.27 -15.70 9.84
N TYR A 643 -8.00 -15.34 10.05
CA TYR A 643 -7.41 -14.12 9.50
C TYR A 643 -6.22 -14.40 8.57
N PHE A 644 -6.40 -14.03 7.30
CA PHE A 644 -5.43 -14.11 6.23
C PHE A 644 -4.56 -12.85 6.13
N ASN A 645 -4.96 -11.75 6.79
CA ASN A 645 -4.23 -10.48 6.83
C ASN A 645 -4.03 -9.85 5.45
N CYS A 646 -5.04 -9.99 4.60
CA CYS A 646 -5.12 -9.38 3.29
C CYS A 646 -6.59 -9.14 2.92
N HIS A 647 -6.84 -8.11 2.13
CA HIS A 647 -8.14 -7.78 1.57
C HIS A 647 -7.84 -7.05 0.25
N THR A 648 -8.21 -7.66 -0.87
CA THR A 648 -7.89 -7.12 -2.20
C THR A 648 -9.15 -7.04 -3.04
N ASP A 649 -9.60 -5.83 -3.33
CA ASP A 649 -10.78 -5.55 -4.14
C ASP A 649 -10.51 -5.69 -5.64
N ILE A 650 -11.36 -6.47 -6.31
CA ILE A 650 -11.30 -6.71 -7.74
C ILE A 650 -12.60 -6.21 -8.36
N THR A 651 -12.52 -5.07 -9.05
CA THR A 651 -13.69 -4.40 -9.64
C THR A 651 -13.94 -4.84 -11.07
N ILE A 652 -15.21 -5.07 -11.41
CA ILE A 652 -15.64 -5.25 -12.79
C ILE A 652 -16.14 -3.91 -13.36
N PRO A 653 -15.55 -3.37 -14.43
CA PRO A 653 -16.01 -2.12 -15.03
C PRO A 653 -17.46 -2.20 -15.52
N TYR A 654 -18.26 -1.12 -15.40
CA TYR A 654 -19.65 -1.11 -15.88
C TYR A 654 -19.79 -1.50 -17.35
N GLU A 655 -18.83 -1.11 -18.20
CA GLU A 655 -18.86 -1.47 -19.63
C GLU A 655 -18.70 -2.97 -19.90
N GLU A 656 -18.17 -3.72 -18.93
CA GLU A 656 -17.99 -5.17 -18.99
C GLU A 656 -19.15 -5.94 -18.35
N LEU A 657 -20.17 -5.26 -17.81
CA LEU A 657 -21.30 -5.90 -17.12
C LEU A 657 -22.53 -6.09 -18.01
N SER A 658 -23.07 -7.30 -18.00
CA SER A 658 -24.41 -7.60 -18.53
C SER A 658 -25.48 -7.31 -17.50
N ARG A 659 -25.37 -7.85 -16.28
CA ARG A 659 -26.39 -7.65 -15.24
C ARG A 659 -25.88 -7.91 -13.83
N ILE A 660 -26.50 -7.20 -12.88
CA ILE A 660 -26.46 -7.51 -11.45
C ILE A 660 -27.92 -7.73 -11.03
N THR A 661 -28.23 -8.90 -10.47
CA THR A 661 -29.58 -9.23 -10.00
C THR A 661 -29.55 -9.68 -8.54
N ALA A 662 -30.54 -9.23 -7.78
CA ALA A 662 -30.84 -9.80 -6.47
C ALA A 662 -31.75 -11.01 -6.66
N VAL A 663 -31.32 -12.18 -6.17
CA VAL A 663 -32.07 -13.43 -6.29
C VAL A 663 -32.89 -13.62 -5.02
N THR A 664 -34.22 -13.53 -5.13
CA THR A 664 -35.15 -13.78 -4.02
C THR A 664 -35.90 -15.08 -4.22
N VAL A 665 -36.25 -15.76 -3.13
CA VAL A 665 -37.20 -16.86 -3.15
C VAL A 665 -38.58 -16.31 -2.85
N ARG A 666 -39.57 -16.64 -3.69
CA ARG A 666 -40.98 -16.36 -3.42
C ARG A 666 -41.72 -17.68 -3.27
N VAL A 667 -42.57 -17.74 -2.26
CA VAL A 667 -43.53 -18.84 -2.13
C VAL A 667 -44.73 -18.51 -3.02
N VAL A 668 -44.91 -19.30 -4.07
CA VAL A 668 -46.03 -19.21 -5.01
C VAL A 668 -46.93 -20.44 -4.86
N GLU A 669 -48.22 -20.28 -5.05
CA GLU A 669 -49.16 -21.40 -5.06
C GLU A 669 -49.03 -22.13 -6.40
N SER A 670 -48.64 -23.41 -6.36
CA SER A 670 -48.49 -24.23 -7.55
C SER A 670 -49.85 -24.48 -8.20
N GLU A 671 -50.08 -23.93 -9.39
CA GLU A 671 -51.31 -24.14 -10.16
C GLU A 671 -51.56 -25.62 -10.53
N VAL A 672 -50.52 -26.46 -10.47
CA VAL A 672 -50.57 -27.88 -10.85
C VAL A 672 -50.76 -28.80 -9.65
N MET A 673 -50.15 -28.47 -8.51
CA MET A 673 -50.13 -29.34 -7.32
C MET A 673 -51.06 -28.86 -6.18
N HIS A 674 -51.61 -27.63 -6.25
CA HIS A 674 -52.30 -26.99 -5.13
C HIS A 674 -51.46 -27.03 -3.83
N ASP A 675 -50.16 -26.82 -3.95
CA ASP A 675 -49.20 -26.79 -2.85
C ASP A 675 -48.28 -25.56 -2.98
N LEU A 676 -47.60 -25.18 -1.90
CA LEU A 676 -46.67 -24.06 -1.88
C LEU A 676 -45.35 -24.47 -2.55
N ALA A 677 -44.95 -23.76 -3.61
CA ALA A 677 -43.68 -23.94 -4.30
C ALA A 677 -42.78 -22.72 -4.11
N GLU A 678 -41.49 -22.95 -3.89
CA GLU A 678 -40.48 -21.89 -3.88
C GLU A 678 -40.01 -21.62 -5.31
N GLU A 679 -40.28 -20.42 -5.81
CA GLU A 679 -39.79 -19.92 -7.10
C GLU A 679 -38.69 -18.89 -6.87
N ARG A 680 -37.56 -19.06 -7.56
CA ARG A 680 -36.50 -18.06 -7.60
C ARG A 680 -36.87 -16.96 -8.57
N VAL A 681 -36.92 -15.73 -8.06
CA VAL A 681 -37.19 -14.52 -8.83
C VAL A 681 -35.93 -13.67 -8.82
N GLU A 682 -35.46 -13.28 -10.00
CA GLU A 682 -34.36 -12.33 -10.15
C GLU A 682 -34.93 -10.91 -10.23
N ILE A 683 -34.49 -10.04 -9.34
CA ILE A 683 -34.80 -8.60 -9.35
C ILE A 683 -33.59 -7.86 -9.94
N PRO A 684 -33.71 -7.25 -11.13
CA PRO A 684 -32.60 -6.52 -11.72
C PRO A 684 -32.23 -5.26 -10.93
N ILE A 685 -30.97 -5.15 -10.54
CA ILE A 685 -30.38 -3.93 -9.98
C ILE A 685 -29.77 -3.09 -11.10
N LEU A 686 -28.97 -3.76 -11.95
CA LEU A 686 -28.27 -3.18 -13.08
C LEU A 686 -28.45 -4.08 -14.31
N LEU A 687 -28.71 -3.46 -15.46
CA LEU A 687 -28.75 -4.11 -16.77
C LEU A 687 -27.90 -3.30 -17.76
N ASP A 688 -27.01 -3.98 -18.48
CA ASP A 688 -26.14 -3.44 -19.53
C ASP A 688 -25.35 -2.18 -19.14
N GLY A 689 -24.89 -2.11 -17.89
CA GLY A 689 -24.15 -0.96 -17.35
C GLY A 689 -25.03 0.21 -16.88
N ARG A 690 -26.34 -0.01 -16.69
CA ARG A 690 -27.30 1.01 -16.22
C ARG A 690 -28.13 0.51 -15.05
N PHE A 691 -28.34 1.37 -14.06
CA PHE A 691 -29.19 1.07 -12.92
C PHE A 691 -30.66 1.05 -13.34
N VAL A 692 -31.39 -0.01 -13.01
CA VAL A 692 -32.81 -0.16 -13.40
C VAL A 692 -33.74 -0.32 -12.21
N LEU A 693 -33.19 -0.47 -11.00
CA LEU A 693 -33.97 -0.56 -9.79
C LEU A 693 -34.65 0.77 -9.46
N GLU A 694 -35.90 0.72 -9.00
CA GLU A 694 -36.58 1.91 -8.50
C GLU A 694 -35.80 2.53 -7.33
N GLY A 695 -35.65 3.85 -7.34
CA GLY A 695 -34.86 4.57 -6.34
C GLY A 695 -33.36 4.68 -6.66
N THR A 696 -32.85 3.97 -7.68
CA THR A 696 -31.44 4.08 -8.12
C THR A 696 -31.26 4.77 -9.48
N LEU A 697 -32.36 5.08 -10.18
CA LEU A 697 -32.34 5.65 -11.53
C LEU A 697 -31.56 6.98 -11.65
N LYS A 698 -31.49 7.76 -10.56
CA LYS A 698 -30.73 9.02 -10.51
C LYS A 698 -29.24 8.82 -10.81
N LEU A 699 -28.68 7.64 -10.51
CA LEU A 699 -27.30 7.30 -10.85
C LEU A 699 -27.07 7.33 -12.37
N ASN A 700 -28.11 7.16 -13.19
CA ASN A 700 -27.94 7.19 -14.63
C ASN A 700 -27.80 8.62 -15.21
N GLU A 701 -28.16 9.67 -14.46
CA GLU A 701 -28.08 11.06 -14.93
C GLU A 701 -26.65 11.43 -15.34
N ALA A 702 -25.64 10.85 -14.68
CA ALA A 702 -24.23 11.07 -15.03
C ALA A 702 -23.91 10.69 -16.48
N PHE A 703 -24.60 9.71 -17.06
CA PHE A 703 -24.36 9.23 -18.43
C PHE A 703 -25.09 10.04 -19.50
N GLU A 704 -25.95 10.98 -19.11
CA GLU A 704 -26.74 11.80 -20.05
C GLU A 704 -26.03 13.11 -20.42
N GLY A 705 -24.92 13.42 -19.77
CA GLY A 705 -24.18 14.70 -19.81
C GLY A 705 -23.03 14.78 -20.80
#